data_AF-A0A3A4ZPQ1-F1
#
_entry.id   AF-A0A3A4ZPQ1-F1
#
_cell.length_a   1.000
_cell.length_b   1.000
_cell.length_c   1.000
_cell.angle_alpha   90.00
_cell.angle_beta   90.00
_cell.angle_gamma   90.00
#
_symmetry.space_group_name_H-M   'P 1'
#
loop_
_entity.id
_entity.type
_entity.pdbx_description
1 polymer ?
#
loop_
_entity_poly.entity_id
_entity_poly.type
_entity_poly.pdbx_seq_one_letter_code
_entity_poly.pdbx_strand_id
1 'polypeptide(L)'
;MTRSGAGVPISCTGGTPFAVYWLGRGVRARPGLPSPVRRTPMKILFWLSLVYILYAYAGYPLALWIWARVRPRPVAKAAPAAEPLVTAVVAARNEERNIGKRIENLLSQTYPPRKLEIVVVSDGSTDGTERVVEEYAARETAHIERGGERFPRLRLARIPESRGKPNALNTGVGLAHGEIVVFADARQAFDPGAVRELVGNFADPAVGSVSGELAFYDRPGAGVKTEIGLYWKIEKWIRKTEGLVHSIAGATGAIYAIRRELFERIPDETILDDVYVPMKIVCRGYRNVFDERAIARDEFSMNLPVERRRKVRTLLGNYQLLRLMPELSSPAGNPIFFQFFSHKIARLFVPFFFIALFVSSIFVPGPVYRLALLTSLAFLLCAPLPLLFHLGHPERCLEIMMTPHLTSPMAMFGFVYAWYLMAVLLLELWFDYRRDFVVWSQTEPGLRGIIYRLFTVGVMDVSEEAVRLDERLGRILTIIGIPSAFLLHGYVGFIFGSVKANPWWGNVLMPIIFIFSAIVSGMALCVFLYMTINWGRRTPQNVPCLDAMAMFLFYALVVDASIEALDWIHRLYAADESIHILKTLASGKLFYTLLVGQAFFGTLVPLLALGSVQLFRRRIPVLWRERLYFLSSVLILLGVFAMRWNVVIGGQLFSKSLRGFTSYKMEAAGHEGWFMALFLMVLPFIILTVLLKYFLPIKHVLPHEEAPPAPPAAPAGAAS
;
A
#
# COMPACT_ATOMS: atom_id res chain seq x y z
N MET A 1 -33.71 68.10 2.54
CA MET A 1 -32.92 68.03 1.29
C MET A 1 -31.47 67.73 1.63
N THR A 2 -30.76 67.05 0.72
CA THR A 2 -29.30 67.11 0.46
C THR A 2 -28.25 67.06 1.60
N ARG A 3 -27.36 66.06 1.47
CA ARG A 3 -25.90 66.08 1.69
C ARG A 3 -25.32 66.62 3.01
N SER A 4 -24.50 65.78 3.64
CA SER A 4 -23.22 66.21 4.18
C SER A 4 -22.17 65.10 4.05
N GLY A 5 -20.93 65.50 3.76
CA GLY A 5 -19.75 64.64 3.72
C GLY A 5 -18.51 65.48 3.42
N ALA A 6 -17.52 65.43 4.30
CA ALA A 6 -16.13 65.89 4.14
C ALA A 6 -15.39 65.56 5.46
N GLY A 7 -14.38 64.69 5.45
CA GLY A 7 -12.96 65.05 5.60
C GLY A 7 -12.39 64.39 6.87
N VAL A 8 -11.10 64.12 7.11
CA VAL A 8 -9.79 64.37 6.45
C VAL A 8 -8.84 63.19 6.86
N PRO A 9 -7.71 62.87 6.17
CA PRO A 9 -6.92 61.64 6.40
C PRO A 9 -5.58 61.84 7.18
N ILE A 10 -4.70 60.81 7.25
CA ILE A 10 -3.25 60.80 7.69
C ILE A 10 -3.05 60.69 9.24
N SER A 11 -2.13 59.91 9.87
CA SER A 11 -1.13 58.88 9.44
C SER A 11 -0.68 57.89 10.56
N CYS A 12 -0.13 56.73 10.14
CA CYS A 12 0.84 55.80 10.76
C CYS A 12 1.31 55.93 12.24
N THR A 13 0.97 54.91 13.05
CA THR A 13 1.89 54.01 13.81
C THR A 13 1.13 52.69 14.14
N GLY A 14 1.73 51.56 14.56
CA GLY A 14 3.13 51.13 14.54
C GLY A 14 3.35 49.80 15.32
N GLY A 15 3.99 48.79 14.71
CA GLY A 15 4.46 47.55 15.40
C GLY A 15 3.52 46.32 15.40
N THR A 16 3.97 45.23 14.79
CA THR A 16 3.57 43.83 15.12
C THR A 16 4.25 43.40 16.44
N PRO A 17 3.90 42.27 17.13
CA PRO A 17 3.19 41.08 16.63
C PRO A 17 2.19 40.35 17.58
N PHE A 18 1.44 39.41 16.99
CA PHE A 18 0.95 38.14 17.56
C PHE A 18 -0.03 38.09 18.77
N ALA A 19 -0.95 37.14 18.63
CA ALA A 19 -1.81 36.53 19.67
C ALA A 19 -2.98 37.37 20.25
N VAL A 20 -3.94 36.62 20.82
CA VAL A 20 -5.11 37.09 21.58
C VAL A 20 -6.16 37.92 20.81
N TYR A 21 -7.03 37.22 20.06
CA TYR A 21 -8.46 37.53 20.01
C TYR A 21 -9.27 36.28 19.58
N TRP A 22 -9.47 35.38 20.55
CA TRP A 22 -10.39 34.25 20.45
C TRP A 22 -11.03 34.04 21.82
N LEU A 23 -12.19 34.67 22.07
CA LEU A 23 -13.24 34.24 23.01
C LEU A 23 -14.39 35.28 23.06
N GLY A 24 -15.64 34.80 23.01
CA GLY A 24 -16.86 35.62 23.16
C GLY A 24 -17.47 36.07 21.81
N ARG A 25 -18.79 35.93 21.56
CA ARG A 25 -19.90 35.44 22.40
C ARG A 25 -20.73 34.38 21.65
N GLY A 26 -21.38 33.50 22.41
CA GLY A 26 -21.97 32.26 21.90
C GLY A 26 -23.30 32.44 21.17
N VAL A 27 -23.42 31.74 20.04
CA VAL A 27 -24.70 31.29 19.49
C VAL A 27 -24.96 29.89 20.07
N ARG A 28 -26.11 29.67 20.72
CA ARG A 28 -26.48 28.35 21.23
C ARG A 28 -26.64 27.39 20.04
N ALA A 29 -25.80 26.36 19.97
CA ALA A 29 -25.88 25.36 18.93
C ALA A 29 -27.14 24.50 19.09
N ARG A 30 -27.99 24.43 18.05
CA ARG A 30 -29.02 23.39 17.94
C ARG A 30 -28.33 22.02 17.69
N PRO A 31 -28.83 20.92 18.26
CA PRO A 31 -28.32 19.58 17.95
C PRO A 31 -28.78 19.14 16.56
N GLY A 32 -27.87 18.56 15.75
CA GLY A 32 -28.24 17.96 14.46
C GLY A 32 -27.12 17.99 13.40
N LEU A 33 -26.32 19.06 13.34
CA LEU A 33 -25.14 19.11 12.47
C LEU A 33 -23.86 18.78 13.27
N PRO A 34 -22.95 17.92 12.76
CA PRO A 34 -21.67 17.71 13.40
C PRO A 34 -20.90 19.04 13.40
N SER A 35 -20.65 19.56 14.60
CA SER A 35 -20.07 20.88 14.83
C SER A 35 -18.75 21.07 14.07
N PRO A 36 -18.39 22.31 13.69
CA PRO A 36 -17.13 22.59 12.99
C PRO A 36 -15.90 22.04 13.74
N VAL A 37 -15.99 21.91 15.06
CA VAL A 37 -14.99 21.30 15.95
C VAL A 37 -14.65 19.85 15.57
N ARG A 38 -15.61 19.04 15.07
CA ARG A 38 -15.34 17.65 14.65
C ARG A 38 -14.65 17.53 13.27
N ARG A 39 -14.64 18.58 12.45
CA ARG A 39 -14.06 18.54 11.09
C ARG A 39 -12.55 18.76 11.06
N THR A 40 -12.00 19.47 12.05
CA THR A 40 -10.56 19.70 12.22
C THR A 40 -9.77 18.43 12.59
N PRO A 41 -10.15 17.63 13.61
CA PRO A 41 -9.37 16.46 14.01
C PRO A 41 -9.30 15.37 12.93
N MET A 42 -10.37 15.15 12.14
CA MET A 42 -10.33 14.15 11.07
C MET A 42 -9.40 14.56 9.92
N LYS A 43 -9.33 15.86 9.59
CA LYS A 43 -8.33 16.38 8.63
C LYS A 43 -6.90 16.25 9.17
N ILE A 44 -6.69 16.51 10.46
CA ILE A 44 -5.39 16.32 11.11
C ILE A 44 -5.00 14.83 11.05
N LEU A 45 -5.91 13.92 11.40
CA LEU A 45 -5.68 12.47 11.33
C LEU A 45 -5.34 12.01 9.91
N PHE A 46 -6.05 12.51 8.89
CA PHE A 46 -5.76 12.25 7.48
C PHE A 46 -4.32 12.63 7.13
N TRP A 47 -3.94 13.89 7.38
CA TRP A 47 -2.61 14.40 7.01
C TRP A 47 -1.49 13.76 7.83
N LEU A 48 -1.68 13.52 9.13
CA LEU A 48 -0.71 12.79 9.96
C LEU A 48 -0.51 11.37 9.45
N SER A 49 -1.58 10.67 9.09
CA SER A 49 -1.50 9.30 8.55
C SER A 49 -0.76 9.26 7.21
N LEU A 50 -1.06 10.19 6.31
CA LEU A 50 -0.38 10.30 5.03
C LEU A 50 1.11 10.64 5.20
N VAL A 51 1.45 11.62 6.04
CA VAL A 51 2.83 12.00 6.35
C VAL A 51 3.59 10.83 6.97
N TYR A 52 2.96 10.04 7.85
CA TYR A 52 3.59 8.87 8.46
C TYR A 52 3.94 7.78 7.43
N ILE A 53 3.00 7.47 6.52
CA ILE A 53 3.21 6.48 5.45
C ILE A 53 4.32 6.94 4.50
N LEU A 54 4.28 8.21 4.08
CA LEU A 54 5.33 8.81 3.23
C LEU A 54 6.68 8.84 3.93
N TYR A 55 6.72 9.10 5.24
CA TYR A 55 7.93 9.02 6.04
C TYR A 55 8.53 7.61 6.05
N ALA A 56 7.73 6.58 6.34
CA ALA A 56 8.22 5.21 6.48
C ALA A 56 8.84 4.63 5.19
N TYR A 57 8.32 5.02 4.02
CA TYR A 57 8.80 4.48 2.72
C TYR A 57 9.71 5.41 1.92
N ALA A 58 9.55 6.73 2.02
CA ALA A 58 10.33 7.69 1.24
C ALA A 58 11.15 8.66 2.12
N GLY A 59 10.55 9.20 3.18
CA GLY A 59 11.20 10.17 4.07
C GLY A 59 12.41 9.60 4.81
N TYR A 60 12.30 8.42 5.41
CA TYR A 60 13.41 7.77 6.13
C TYR A 60 14.57 7.38 5.19
N PRO A 61 14.35 6.68 4.06
CA PRO A 61 15.46 6.37 3.15
C PRO A 61 16.10 7.61 2.52
N LEU A 62 15.32 8.68 2.26
CA LEU A 62 15.86 9.97 1.81
C LEU A 62 16.71 10.64 2.91
N ALA A 63 16.23 10.66 4.17
CA ALA A 63 16.97 11.23 5.30
C ALA A 63 18.28 10.47 5.56
N LEU A 64 18.26 9.13 5.50
CA LEU A 64 19.45 8.28 5.53
C LEU A 64 20.42 8.64 4.41
N TRP A 65 19.94 8.77 3.17
CA TRP A 65 20.77 9.09 2.02
C TRP A 65 21.44 10.46 2.17
N ILE A 66 20.70 11.47 2.61
CA ILE A 66 21.26 12.80 2.91
C ILE A 66 22.32 12.68 4.02
N TRP A 67 22.02 11.99 5.13
CA TRP A 67 22.97 11.82 6.24
C TRP A 67 24.25 11.10 5.79
N ALA A 68 24.13 10.00 5.04
CA ALA A 68 25.28 9.27 4.48
C ALA A 68 26.13 10.11 3.51
N ARG A 69 25.57 11.17 2.90
CA ARG A 69 26.33 12.11 2.05
C ARG A 69 26.98 13.24 2.84
N VAL A 70 26.35 13.71 3.92
CA VAL A 70 26.85 14.84 4.72
C VAL A 70 27.83 14.41 5.81
N ARG A 71 27.64 13.23 6.42
CA ARG A 71 28.52 12.66 7.48
C ARG A 71 28.66 11.14 7.35
N PRO A 72 29.30 10.61 6.28
CA PRO A 72 29.63 9.20 6.18
C PRO A 72 30.66 8.79 7.24
N ARG A 73 30.51 7.56 7.75
CA ARG A 73 31.46 6.87 8.62
C ARG A 73 31.87 5.54 7.95
N PRO A 74 32.68 5.57 6.87
CA PRO A 74 33.11 4.35 6.21
C PRO A 74 33.83 3.42 7.20
N VAL A 75 33.76 2.11 6.97
CA VAL A 75 34.52 1.11 7.73
C VAL A 75 35.96 1.12 7.23
N ALA A 76 36.93 1.12 8.14
CA ALA A 76 38.34 0.97 7.81
C ALA A 76 38.67 -0.49 7.46
N LYS A 77 38.03 -1.03 6.41
CA LYS A 77 38.21 -2.41 5.96
C LYS A 77 39.61 -2.56 5.36
N ALA A 78 40.38 -3.50 5.90
CA ALA A 78 41.72 -3.83 5.42
C ALA A 78 41.91 -5.35 5.40
N ALA A 79 42.89 -5.83 4.64
CA ALA A 79 43.45 -7.16 4.90
C ALA A 79 44.13 -7.11 6.28
N PRO A 80 43.79 -7.98 7.25
CA PRO A 80 44.48 -8.01 8.53
C PRO A 80 45.96 -8.29 8.33
N ALA A 81 46.84 -7.53 9.02
CA ALA A 81 48.30 -7.73 8.92
C ALA A 81 48.73 -9.16 9.30
N ALA A 82 47.96 -9.81 10.19
CA ALA A 82 47.85 -11.25 10.29
C ALA A 82 46.37 -11.62 10.34
N GLU A 83 45.92 -12.57 9.52
CA GLU A 83 44.56 -13.11 9.59
C GLU A 83 44.29 -13.70 10.99
N PRO A 84 43.23 -13.30 11.72
CA PRO A 84 42.91 -13.84 13.04
C PRO A 84 42.44 -15.31 12.97
N LEU A 85 42.40 -16.00 14.11
CA LEU A 85 41.72 -17.30 14.19
C LEU A 85 40.20 -17.10 14.13
N VAL A 86 39.52 -17.86 13.28
CA VAL A 86 38.07 -17.79 13.06
C VAL A 86 37.42 -19.12 13.41
N THR A 87 36.28 -19.07 14.10
CA THR A 87 35.42 -20.26 14.28
C THR A 87 34.10 -20.06 13.54
N ALA A 88 33.80 -20.95 12.59
CA ALA A 88 32.49 -21.07 11.96
C ALA A 88 31.59 -21.97 12.82
N VAL A 89 30.55 -21.41 13.44
CA VAL A 89 29.55 -22.15 14.22
C VAL A 89 28.36 -22.48 13.32
N VAL A 90 28.04 -23.77 13.20
CA VAL A 90 26.88 -24.28 12.45
C VAL A 90 25.93 -24.97 13.42
N ALA A 91 24.74 -24.39 13.63
CA ALA A 91 23.67 -25.08 14.34
C ALA A 91 22.93 -26.02 13.38
N ALA A 92 22.81 -27.30 13.72
CA ALA A 92 22.18 -28.33 12.91
C ALA A 92 21.16 -29.14 13.74
N ARG A 93 20.02 -29.43 13.13
CA ARG A 93 19.03 -30.38 13.67
C ARG A 93 18.28 -31.02 12.51
N ASN A 94 18.46 -32.32 12.33
CA ASN A 94 17.88 -33.10 11.22
C ASN A 94 18.25 -32.55 9.83
N GLU A 95 19.55 -32.37 9.61
CA GLU A 95 20.16 -31.77 8.42
C GLU A 95 21.05 -32.76 7.64
N GLU A 96 20.82 -34.08 7.75
CA GLU A 96 21.63 -35.14 7.11
C GLU A 96 21.86 -34.89 5.60
N ARG A 97 20.86 -34.31 4.92
CA ARG A 97 20.88 -34.01 3.47
C ARG A 97 21.75 -32.80 3.08
N ASN A 98 22.01 -31.90 4.02
CA ASN A 98 22.64 -30.59 3.77
C ASN A 98 24.00 -30.46 4.47
N ILE A 99 24.17 -31.05 5.65
CA ILE A 99 25.31 -30.79 6.53
C ILE A 99 26.66 -31.15 5.89
N GLY A 100 26.74 -32.24 5.11
CA GLY A 100 27.96 -32.61 4.38
C GLY A 100 28.41 -31.52 3.39
N LYS A 101 27.48 -31.05 2.54
CA LYS A 101 27.73 -29.96 1.59
C LYS A 101 28.11 -28.66 2.30
N ARG A 102 27.53 -28.40 3.47
CA ARG A 102 27.87 -27.23 4.29
C ARG A 102 29.29 -27.31 4.85
N ILE A 103 29.71 -28.49 5.31
CA ILE A 103 31.08 -28.75 5.75
C ILE A 103 32.06 -28.56 4.59
N GLU A 104 31.83 -29.19 3.44
CA GLU A 104 32.65 -29.01 2.23
C GLU A 104 32.76 -27.53 1.82
N ASN A 105 31.65 -26.78 1.87
CA ASN A 105 31.61 -25.35 1.56
C ASN A 105 32.41 -24.46 2.54
N LEU A 106 32.49 -24.86 3.82
CA LEU A 106 33.31 -24.18 4.82
C LEU A 106 34.79 -24.59 4.72
N LEU A 107 35.09 -25.86 4.45
CA LEU A 107 36.46 -26.35 4.28
C LEU A 107 37.14 -25.76 3.05
N SER A 108 36.37 -25.47 1.99
CA SER A 108 36.80 -24.86 0.72
C SER A 108 36.84 -23.32 0.69
N GLN A 109 36.61 -22.65 1.83
CA GLN A 109 36.83 -21.21 1.93
C GLN A 109 38.30 -20.85 1.70
N THR A 110 38.55 -19.72 1.04
CA THR A 110 39.90 -19.21 0.73
C THR A 110 40.71 -18.70 1.94
N TYR A 111 40.17 -18.85 3.15
CA TYR A 111 40.81 -18.53 4.42
C TYR A 111 41.80 -19.64 4.82
N PRO A 112 42.93 -19.36 5.51
CA PRO A 112 43.92 -20.39 5.80
C PRO A 112 43.35 -21.57 6.59
N PRO A 113 43.59 -22.84 6.18
CA PRO A 113 43.05 -24.01 6.88
C PRO A 113 43.38 -24.06 8.37
N ARG A 114 44.59 -23.66 8.77
CA ARG A 114 45.02 -23.60 10.19
C ARG A 114 44.38 -22.46 11.00
N LYS A 115 43.58 -21.60 10.37
CA LYS A 115 42.93 -20.43 10.97
C LYS A 115 41.40 -20.43 10.84
N LEU A 116 40.80 -21.49 10.30
CA LEU A 116 39.35 -21.65 10.21
C LEU A 116 38.91 -22.93 10.91
N GLU A 117 38.50 -22.80 12.18
CA GLU A 117 37.79 -23.84 12.93
C GLU A 117 36.34 -23.93 12.45
N ILE A 118 35.78 -25.13 12.45
CA ILE A 118 34.36 -25.41 12.19
C ILE A 118 33.81 -26.19 13.38
N VAL A 119 32.82 -25.61 14.07
CA VAL A 119 32.09 -26.26 15.17
C VAL A 119 30.65 -26.48 14.72
N VAL A 120 30.31 -27.75 14.45
CA VAL A 120 28.94 -28.16 14.17
C VAL A 120 28.28 -28.56 15.48
N VAL A 121 27.12 -27.99 15.78
CA VAL A 121 26.35 -28.27 17.00
C VAL A 121 25.06 -28.97 16.62
N SER A 122 24.95 -30.25 17.00
CA SER A 122 23.73 -31.06 16.86
C SER A 122 22.79 -30.78 18.03
N ASP A 123 21.64 -30.16 17.75
CA ASP A 123 20.60 -29.83 18.74
C ASP A 123 19.51 -30.90 18.77
N GLY A 124 19.79 -32.06 19.37
CA GLY A 124 18.86 -33.19 19.44
C GLY A 124 18.45 -33.70 18.06
N SER A 125 19.43 -34.00 17.20
CA SER A 125 19.19 -34.63 15.90
C SER A 125 18.75 -36.08 16.05
N THR A 126 17.82 -36.52 15.21
CA THR A 126 17.23 -37.87 15.19
C THR A 126 17.43 -38.59 13.85
N ASP A 127 18.23 -38.01 12.95
CA ASP A 127 18.62 -38.57 11.65
C ASP A 127 20.15 -38.82 11.60
N GLY A 128 20.71 -39.13 10.42
CA GLY A 128 22.14 -39.36 10.29
C GLY A 128 23.05 -38.13 10.36
N THR A 129 22.56 -36.94 10.74
CA THR A 129 23.35 -35.68 10.80
C THR A 129 24.68 -35.88 11.51
N GLU A 130 24.68 -36.47 12.71
CA GLU A 130 25.89 -36.59 13.54
C GLU A 130 26.94 -37.50 12.91
N ARG A 131 26.49 -38.66 12.39
CA ARG A 131 27.34 -39.62 11.67
C ARG A 131 28.04 -38.95 10.48
N VAL A 132 27.32 -38.15 9.70
CA VAL A 132 27.92 -37.41 8.58
C VAL A 132 29.01 -36.47 9.07
N VAL A 133 28.77 -35.70 10.15
CA VAL A 133 29.80 -34.80 10.70
C VAL A 133 31.04 -35.58 11.18
N GLU A 134 30.85 -36.73 11.82
CA GLU A 134 31.96 -37.59 12.27
C GLU A 134 32.75 -38.19 11.10
N GLU A 135 32.08 -38.62 10.02
CA GLU A 135 32.73 -39.10 8.80
C GLU A 135 33.61 -38.02 8.14
N TYR A 136 33.19 -36.75 8.15
CA TYR A 136 34.05 -35.63 7.70
C TYR A 136 35.15 -35.31 8.70
N ALA A 137 34.87 -35.30 10.01
CA ALA A 137 35.86 -35.00 11.04
C ALA A 137 37.00 -36.02 11.10
N ALA A 138 36.71 -37.30 10.83
CA ALA A 138 37.71 -38.36 10.73
C ALA A 138 38.57 -38.28 9.44
N ARG A 139 38.10 -37.60 8.39
CA ARG A 139 38.83 -37.39 7.13
C ARG A 139 39.64 -36.10 7.13
N GLU A 140 39.27 -35.11 7.94
CA GLU A 140 39.97 -33.81 8.00
C GLU A 140 41.30 -33.95 8.76
N THR A 141 42.40 -33.83 8.04
CA THR A 141 43.77 -33.95 8.60
C THR A 141 44.36 -32.61 9.05
N ALA A 142 43.72 -31.48 8.74
CA ALA A 142 44.18 -30.18 9.18
C ALA A 142 43.77 -29.91 10.64
N HIS A 143 44.64 -29.18 11.33
CA HIS A 143 44.45 -28.70 12.69
C HIS A 143 44.54 -27.19 12.74
N ILE A 144 43.86 -26.57 13.70
CA ILE A 144 44.08 -25.16 14.05
C ILE A 144 45.18 -25.06 15.10
N GLU A 145 45.95 -23.97 15.08
CA GLU A 145 47.03 -23.71 16.05
C GLU A 145 46.67 -22.48 16.88
N ARG A 146 46.59 -22.62 18.22
CA ARG A 146 46.30 -21.52 19.16
C ARG A 146 47.17 -21.66 20.40
N GLY A 147 47.93 -20.62 20.73
CA GLY A 147 48.80 -20.61 21.93
C GLY A 147 49.93 -21.65 21.92
N GLY A 148 50.24 -22.24 20.76
CA GLY A 148 51.19 -23.37 20.62
C GLY A 148 50.52 -24.75 20.63
N GLU A 149 49.25 -24.84 21.01
CA GLU A 149 48.48 -26.09 21.03
C GLU A 149 47.76 -26.34 19.69
N ARG A 150 47.51 -27.62 19.39
CA ARG A 150 46.83 -28.09 18.17
C ARG A 150 45.45 -28.64 18.49
N PHE A 151 44.44 -28.15 17.80
CA PHE A 151 43.06 -28.61 17.95
C PHE A 151 42.50 -29.12 16.61
N PRO A 152 41.56 -30.08 16.59
CA PRO A 152 40.90 -30.52 15.36
C PRO A 152 40.20 -29.35 14.66
N ARG A 153 40.37 -29.23 13.34
CA ARG A 153 39.75 -28.14 12.56
C ARG A 153 38.24 -28.27 12.47
N LEU A 154 37.71 -29.49 12.42
CA LEU A 154 36.27 -29.78 12.43
C LEU A 154 35.90 -30.51 13.73
N ARG A 155 34.88 -30.02 14.44
CA ARG A 155 34.41 -30.58 15.72
C ARG A 155 32.89 -30.70 15.74
N LEU A 156 32.40 -31.82 16.27
CA LEU A 156 30.99 -32.04 16.58
C LEU A 156 30.74 -31.77 18.07
N ALA A 157 29.76 -30.94 18.37
CA ALA A 157 29.20 -30.77 19.70
C ALA A 157 27.77 -31.35 19.73
N ARG A 158 27.45 -32.13 20.76
CA ARG A 158 26.17 -32.83 20.90
C ARG A 158 25.35 -32.24 22.03
N ILE A 159 24.09 -31.93 21.76
CA ILE A 159 23.09 -31.59 22.77
C ILE A 159 22.03 -32.71 22.70
N PRO A 160 21.91 -33.59 23.72
CA PRO A 160 21.06 -34.79 23.64
C PRO A 160 19.57 -34.51 23.43
N GLU A 161 19.08 -33.41 23.99
CA GLU A 161 17.70 -32.95 23.86
C GLU A 161 17.68 -31.61 23.12
N SER A 162 16.83 -31.45 22.10
CA SER A 162 16.76 -30.18 21.38
C SER A 162 16.24 -29.06 22.29
N ARG A 163 17.08 -28.03 22.45
CA ARG A 163 16.81 -26.81 23.24
C ARG A 163 16.72 -25.56 22.37
N GLY A 164 16.80 -25.73 21.04
CA GLY A 164 16.59 -24.70 20.05
C GLY A 164 17.86 -23.97 19.64
N LYS A 165 17.76 -23.22 18.54
CA LYS A 165 18.90 -22.54 17.92
C LYS A 165 19.71 -21.64 18.88
N PRO A 166 19.12 -20.83 19.78
CA PRO A 166 19.90 -20.06 20.76
C PRO A 166 20.82 -20.93 21.61
N ASN A 167 20.35 -22.09 22.06
CA ASN A 167 21.13 -23.00 22.88
C ASN A 167 22.29 -23.63 22.10
N ALA A 168 22.02 -24.05 20.84
CA ALA A 168 23.04 -24.54 19.92
C ALA A 168 24.14 -23.48 19.65
N LEU A 169 23.76 -22.22 19.43
CA LEU A 169 24.70 -21.12 19.23
C LEU A 169 25.52 -20.82 20.49
N ASN A 170 24.89 -20.79 21.67
CA ASN A 170 25.57 -20.62 22.95
C ASN A 170 26.65 -21.70 23.17
N THR A 171 26.31 -22.97 22.91
CA THR A 171 27.24 -24.11 23.01
C THR A 171 28.36 -23.99 21.99
N GLY A 172 28.06 -23.64 20.73
CA GLY A 172 29.07 -23.48 19.68
C GLY A 172 30.07 -22.36 19.97
N VAL A 173 29.61 -21.21 20.45
CA VAL A 173 30.49 -20.10 20.85
C VAL A 173 31.30 -20.44 22.11
N GLY A 174 30.72 -21.17 23.07
CA GLY A 174 31.43 -21.64 24.25
C GLY A 174 32.60 -22.58 23.94
N LEU A 175 32.53 -23.30 22.82
CA LEU A 175 33.57 -24.20 22.32
C LEU A 175 34.54 -23.53 21.32
N ALA A 176 34.27 -22.29 20.90
CA ALA A 176 35.00 -21.61 19.83
C ALA A 176 36.38 -21.09 20.27
N HIS A 177 37.42 -21.44 19.51
CA HIS A 177 38.77 -20.97 19.75
C HIS A 177 39.09 -19.62 19.09
N GLY A 178 38.36 -19.24 18.04
CA GLY A 178 38.60 -18.03 17.25
C GLY A 178 38.40 -16.72 17.98
N GLU A 179 39.12 -15.69 17.55
CA GLU A 179 38.91 -14.30 17.95
C GLU A 179 37.62 -13.75 17.33
N ILE A 180 37.32 -14.20 16.10
CA ILE A 180 36.09 -13.91 15.37
C ILE A 180 35.24 -15.19 15.30
N VAL A 181 33.95 -15.07 15.59
CA VAL A 181 32.97 -16.14 15.33
C VAL A 181 32.14 -15.78 14.10
N VAL A 182 32.04 -16.70 13.15
CA VAL A 182 31.13 -16.64 12.01
C VAL A 182 29.96 -17.57 12.28
N PHE A 183 28.75 -17.03 12.25
CA PHE A 183 27.52 -17.81 12.37
C PHE A 183 27.04 -18.24 10.99
N ALA A 184 26.75 -19.52 10.87
CA ALA A 184 26.28 -20.16 9.66
C ALA A 184 25.08 -21.08 9.95
N ASP A 185 24.20 -21.18 8.98
CA ASP A 185 23.07 -22.10 8.95
C ASP A 185 23.44 -23.28 8.01
N ALA A 186 22.89 -24.47 8.27
CA ALA A 186 23.21 -25.69 7.53
C ALA A 186 22.77 -25.63 6.05
N ARG A 187 21.79 -24.76 5.73
CA ARG A 187 21.16 -24.71 4.41
C ARG A 187 21.93 -23.88 3.37
N GLN A 188 22.45 -22.71 3.74
CA GLN A 188 23.02 -21.77 2.75
C GLN A 188 24.47 -22.10 2.41
N ALA A 189 24.88 -21.80 1.18
CA ALA A 189 26.27 -21.94 0.71
C ALA A 189 26.96 -20.58 0.70
N PHE A 190 28.19 -20.49 1.19
CA PHE A 190 28.99 -19.27 1.18
C PHE A 190 29.84 -19.21 -0.08
N ASP A 191 30.01 -18.02 -0.65
CA ASP A 191 30.99 -17.80 -1.72
C ASP A 191 32.43 -18.08 -1.18
N PRO A 192 33.39 -18.52 -2.02
CA PRO A 192 34.73 -18.92 -1.55
C PRO A 192 35.52 -17.82 -0.80
N GLY A 193 35.20 -16.55 -1.03
CA GLY A 193 35.80 -15.41 -0.34
C GLY A 193 35.05 -14.94 0.91
N ALA A 194 33.86 -15.45 1.21
CA ALA A 194 32.91 -14.79 2.11
C ALA A 194 33.45 -14.64 3.54
N VAL A 195 34.13 -15.66 4.08
CA VAL A 195 34.76 -15.56 5.42
C VAL A 195 35.83 -14.48 5.46
N ARG A 196 36.71 -14.38 4.44
CA ARG A 196 37.75 -13.34 4.37
C ARG A 196 37.13 -11.94 4.25
N GLU A 197 36.08 -11.80 3.44
CA GLU A 197 35.38 -10.51 3.28
C GLU A 197 34.73 -10.05 4.59
N LEU A 198 34.09 -10.94 5.36
CA LEU A 198 33.59 -10.63 6.71
C LEU A 198 34.73 -10.17 7.64
N VAL A 199 35.79 -10.99 7.73
CA VAL A 199 36.91 -10.78 8.66
C VAL A 199 37.61 -9.44 8.45
N GLY A 200 37.80 -9.01 7.20
CA GLY A 200 38.49 -7.75 6.89
C GLY A 200 37.84 -6.49 7.48
N ASN A 201 36.56 -6.53 7.84
CA ASN A 201 35.87 -5.41 8.50
C ASN A 201 36.29 -5.23 9.97
N PHE A 202 36.78 -6.29 10.64
CA PHE A 202 37.26 -6.22 12.02
C PHE A 202 38.66 -5.59 12.14
N ALA A 203 39.27 -5.17 11.03
CA ALA A 203 40.40 -4.24 11.05
C ALA A 203 40.02 -2.87 11.66
N ASP A 204 38.75 -2.48 11.59
CA ASP A 204 38.19 -1.35 12.33
C ASP A 204 37.84 -1.80 13.78
N PRO A 205 38.49 -1.25 14.82
CA PRO A 205 38.21 -1.61 16.21
C PRO A 205 36.78 -1.28 16.65
N ALA A 206 36.13 -0.30 16.01
CA ALA A 206 34.75 0.06 16.32
C ALA A 206 33.74 -0.98 15.78
N VAL A 207 34.12 -1.86 14.85
CA VAL A 207 33.25 -2.93 14.34
C VAL A 207 33.25 -4.11 15.32
N GLY A 208 32.07 -4.40 15.88
CA GLY A 208 31.83 -5.56 16.74
C GLY A 208 31.04 -6.68 16.05
N SER A 209 30.29 -6.37 14.98
CA SER A 209 29.50 -7.32 14.20
C SER A 209 29.46 -6.95 12.71
N VAL A 210 29.35 -7.95 11.84
CA VAL A 210 29.29 -7.81 10.38
C VAL A 210 28.23 -8.74 9.81
N SER A 211 27.27 -8.21 9.06
CA SER A 211 26.31 -9.00 8.27
C SER A 211 26.81 -9.13 6.83
N GLY A 212 26.84 -10.36 6.31
CA GLY A 212 26.97 -10.58 4.88
C GLY A 212 25.67 -10.33 4.12
N GLU A 213 25.73 -10.54 2.81
CA GLU A 213 24.61 -10.51 1.88
C GLU A 213 23.99 -11.91 1.71
N LEU A 214 22.65 -11.97 1.80
CA LEU A 214 21.88 -13.11 1.33
C LEU A 214 21.47 -12.88 -0.14
N ALA A 215 22.01 -13.70 -1.04
CA ALA A 215 21.69 -13.71 -2.46
C ALA A 215 20.78 -14.91 -2.79
N PHE A 216 19.72 -14.65 -3.55
CA PHE A 216 18.84 -15.70 -4.08
C PHE A 216 19.18 -15.96 -5.54
N TYR A 217 19.18 -17.23 -5.94
CA TYR A 217 19.31 -17.63 -7.35
C TYR A 217 18.06 -18.38 -7.81
N ASP A 218 17.68 -18.14 -9.07
CA ASP A 218 16.60 -18.88 -9.73
C ASP A 218 17.09 -20.30 -10.06
N ARG A 219 16.22 -21.29 -9.87
CA ARG A 219 16.51 -22.67 -10.26
C ARG A 219 16.39 -22.80 -11.78
N PRO A 220 17.36 -23.41 -12.50
CA PRO A 220 17.21 -23.66 -13.94
C PRO A 220 15.91 -24.43 -14.22
N GLY A 221 15.05 -23.87 -15.09
CA GLY A 221 13.73 -24.43 -15.40
C GLY A 221 12.55 -23.92 -14.55
N ALA A 222 12.79 -23.16 -13.47
CA ALA A 222 11.72 -22.44 -12.78
C ALA A 222 11.41 -21.13 -13.54
N GLY A 223 10.42 -21.17 -14.45
CA GLY A 223 10.00 -20.05 -15.32
C GLY A 223 9.33 -18.87 -14.61
N VAL A 224 9.82 -18.48 -13.42
CA VAL A 224 9.29 -17.37 -12.61
C VAL A 224 10.47 -16.53 -12.09
N LYS A 225 10.97 -15.60 -12.92
CA LYS A 225 11.79 -14.48 -12.44
C LYS A 225 10.94 -13.67 -11.48
N THR A 226 11.08 -13.90 -10.18
CA THR A 226 10.07 -13.45 -9.21
C THR A 226 10.25 -11.96 -8.90
N GLU A 227 9.14 -11.21 -8.79
CA GLU A 227 9.01 -9.74 -8.58
C GLU A 227 9.75 -9.17 -7.34
N ILE A 228 10.34 -10.05 -6.55
CA ILE A 228 11.02 -9.85 -5.28
C ILE A 228 12.29 -8.98 -5.41
N GLY A 229 12.87 -8.90 -6.61
CA GLY A 229 14.13 -8.18 -6.87
C GLY A 229 14.13 -6.68 -6.51
N LEU A 230 13.03 -5.94 -6.74
CA LEU A 230 13.01 -4.49 -6.46
C LEU A 230 12.99 -4.20 -4.95
N TYR A 231 12.15 -4.91 -4.19
CA TYR A 231 12.11 -4.79 -2.72
C TYR A 231 13.48 -5.08 -2.12
N TRP A 232 14.14 -6.17 -2.53
CA TRP A 232 15.47 -6.51 -2.01
C TRP A 232 16.57 -5.54 -2.47
N LYS A 233 16.49 -4.95 -3.67
CA LYS A 233 17.41 -3.87 -4.08
C LYS A 233 17.28 -2.65 -3.18
N ILE A 234 16.05 -2.23 -2.86
CA ILE A 234 15.79 -1.11 -1.94
C ILE A 234 16.26 -1.45 -0.53
N GLU A 235 15.92 -2.63 -0.01
CA GLU A 235 16.33 -3.08 1.33
C GLU A 235 17.85 -3.19 1.47
N LYS A 236 18.56 -3.76 0.48
CA LYS A 236 20.03 -3.80 0.43
C LYS A 236 20.63 -2.40 0.42
N TRP A 237 20.08 -1.49 -0.39
CA TRP A 237 20.53 -0.10 -0.44
C TRP A 237 20.31 0.63 0.90
N ILE A 238 19.17 0.41 1.58
CA ILE A 238 18.92 0.95 2.92
C ILE A 238 19.96 0.40 3.90
N ARG A 239 20.14 -0.93 4.01
CA ARG A 239 21.13 -1.53 4.94
C ARG A 239 22.56 -1.05 4.65
N LYS A 240 22.96 -0.91 3.39
CA LYS A 240 24.26 -0.33 3.02
C LYS A 240 24.40 1.12 3.50
N THR A 241 23.36 1.93 3.30
CA THR A 241 23.33 3.34 3.73
C THR A 241 23.33 3.48 5.25
N GLU A 242 22.62 2.60 5.96
CA GLU A 242 22.61 2.51 7.43
C GLU A 242 24.00 2.17 8.00
N GLY A 243 24.71 1.22 7.40
CA GLY A 243 26.08 0.87 7.79
C GLY A 243 27.06 2.02 7.56
N LEU A 244 26.87 2.81 6.49
CA LEU A 244 27.65 4.03 6.21
C LEU A 244 27.36 5.18 7.18
N VAL A 245 26.15 5.29 7.73
CA VAL A 245 25.80 6.30 8.75
C VAL A 245 26.35 5.90 10.12
N HIS A 246 26.04 4.68 10.58
CA HIS A 246 26.51 4.18 11.87
C HIS A 246 26.55 2.65 11.89
N SER A 247 25.38 2.01 11.99
CA SER A 247 25.19 0.57 12.04
C SER A 247 23.85 0.17 11.40
N ILE A 248 23.72 -1.10 11.02
CA ILE A 248 22.46 -1.70 10.55
C ILE A 248 21.67 -2.33 11.70
N ALA A 249 20.34 -2.32 11.60
CA ALA A 249 19.43 -2.85 12.62
C ALA A 249 19.32 -4.41 12.56
N GLY A 250 20.39 -5.10 12.94
CA GLY A 250 20.49 -6.57 12.94
C GLY A 250 21.12 -7.16 11.67
N ALA A 251 21.56 -8.40 11.76
CA ALA A 251 22.23 -9.13 10.68
C ALA A 251 21.26 -10.04 9.90
N THR A 252 21.78 -10.79 8.93
CA THR A 252 21.05 -11.92 8.32
C THR A 252 21.53 -13.22 8.96
N GLY A 253 20.62 -14.01 9.53
CA GLY A 253 20.95 -15.29 10.18
C GLY A 253 21.52 -16.36 9.26
N ALA A 254 21.62 -16.11 7.94
CA ALA A 254 22.33 -16.96 6.99
C ALA A 254 23.85 -16.72 7.03
N ILE A 255 24.31 -15.50 7.25
CA ILE A 255 25.74 -15.13 7.25
C ILE A 255 26.00 -13.85 8.06
N TYR A 256 26.61 -14.02 9.23
CA TYR A 256 27.13 -12.89 10.00
C TYR A 256 28.30 -13.30 10.89
N ALA A 257 29.11 -12.33 11.31
CA ALA A 257 30.26 -12.54 12.18
C ALA A 257 30.29 -11.53 13.34
N ILE A 258 30.95 -11.90 14.43
CA ILE A 258 31.17 -11.05 15.61
C ILE A 258 32.59 -11.22 16.17
N ARG A 259 33.05 -10.26 16.97
CA ARG A 259 34.17 -10.51 17.91
C ARG A 259 33.69 -11.44 19.02
N ARG A 260 34.42 -12.53 19.31
CA ARG A 260 34.03 -13.52 20.33
C ARG A 260 33.91 -12.91 21.72
N GLU A 261 34.76 -11.94 22.06
CA GLU A 261 34.77 -11.21 23.33
C GLU A 261 33.51 -10.35 23.58
N LEU A 262 32.76 -10.03 22.52
CA LEU A 262 31.52 -9.26 22.60
C LEU A 262 30.27 -10.15 22.61
N PHE A 263 30.43 -11.47 22.57
CA PHE A 263 29.32 -12.40 22.68
C PHE A 263 28.79 -12.43 24.12
N GLU A 264 27.47 -12.31 24.25
CA GLU A 264 26.73 -12.58 25.47
C GLU A 264 25.80 -13.76 25.23
N ARG A 265 25.59 -14.58 26.26
CA ARG A 265 24.72 -15.75 26.18
C ARG A 265 23.30 -15.32 25.75
N ILE A 266 22.82 -15.90 24.66
CA ILE A 266 21.49 -15.63 24.12
C ILE A 266 20.46 -16.30 25.05
N PRO A 267 19.39 -15.59 25.48
CA PRO A 267 18.28 -16.21 26.22
C PRO A 267 17.63 -17.35 25.41
N ASP A 268 17.35 -18.48 26.05
CA ASP A 268 16.94 -19.71 25.37
C ASP A 268 15.60 -19.55 24.60
N GLU A 269 14.73 -18.62 25.00
CA GLU A 269 13.47 -18.29 24.32
C GLU A 269 13.61 -17.42 23.05
N THR A 270 14.81 -16.94 22.72
CA THR A 270 15.02 -15.91 21.68
C THR A 270 14.67 -16.39 20.27
N ILE A 271 13.76 -15.69 19.58
CA ILE A 271 13.30 -16.03 18.23
C ILE A 271 14.22 -15.48 17.11
N LEU A 272 14.89 -14.34 17.35
CA LEU A 272 15.75 -13.64 16.38
C LEU A 272 17.18 -13.49 16.92
N ASP A 273 17.93 -14.59 16.99
CA ASP A 273 19.35 -14.59 17.36
C ASP A 273 20.19 -13.62 16.50
N ASP A 274 19.87 -13.58 15.20
CA ASP A 274 20.53 -12.75 14.18
C ASP A 274 20.23 -11.24 14.29
N VAL A 275 19.25 -10.85 15.10
CA VAL A 275 19.00 -9.45 15.45
C VAL A 275 19.45 -9.17 16.89
N TYR A 276 19.20 -10.10 17.83
CA TYR A 276 19.56 -9.95 19.24
C TYR A 276 21.06 -9.73 19.44
N VAL A 277 21.91 -10.63 18.93
CA VAL A 277 23.37 -10.56 19.16
C VAL A 277 23.97 -9.28 18.57
N PRO A 278 23.74 -8.90 17.29
CA PRO A 278 24.30 -7.67 16.75
C PRO A 278 23.74 -6.41 17.41
N MET A 279 22.47 -6.40 17.84
CA MET A 279 21.91 -5.25 18.54
C MET A 279 22.49 -5.10 19.96
N LYS A 280 22.75 -6.20 20.69
CA LYS A 280 23.39 -6.14 22.01
C LYS A 280 24.80 -5.55 21.93
N ILE A 281 25.55 -5.96 20.90
CA ILE A 281 26.86 -5.41 20.53
C ILE A 281 26.75 -3.90 20.22
N VAL A 282 25.73 -3.45 19.50
CA VAL A 282 25.51 -2.03 19.20
C VAL A 282 25.14 -1.21 20.43
N CYS A 283 24.31 -1.74 21.34
CA CYS A 283 24.00 -1.07 22.61
C CYS A 283 25.24 -0.91 23.52
N ARG A 284 26.28 -1.74 23.33
CA ARG A 284 27.59 -1.61 23.99
C ARG A 284 28.54 -0.61 23.31
N GLY A 285 28.06 0.16 22.33
CA GLY A 285 28.81 1.22 21.65
C GLY A 285 29.58 0.79 20.40
N TYR A 286 29.57 -0.51 20.06
CA TYR A 286 30.20 -1.01 18.84
C TYR A 286 29.30 -0.83 17.61
N ARG A 287 29.86 -1.08 16.43
CA ARG A 287 29.18 -1.01 15.14
C ARG A 287 28.79 -2.40 14.64
N ASN A 288 27.62 -2.47 14.00
CA ASN A 288 27.16 -3.61 13.23
C ASN A 288 27.04 -3.18 11.77
N VAL A 289 27.84 -3.74 10.87
CA VAL A 289 28.00 -3.23 9.50
C VAL A 289 27.56 -4.24 8.44
N PHE A 290 27.24 -3.78 7.23
CA PHE A 290 26.81 -4.63 6.11
C PHE A 290 27.90 -4.73 5.04
N ASP A 291 28.24 -5.94 4.64
CA ASP A 291 29.21 -6.22 3.58
C ASP A 291 28.56 -6.99 2.42
N GLU A 292 28.48 -6.32 1.27
CA GLU A 292 27.89 -6.88 0.04
C GLU A 292 28.79 -7.91 -0.68
N ARG A 293 30.08 -8.00 -0.30
CA ARG A 293 31.03 -8.97 -0.86
C ARG A 293 31.03 -10.30 -0.11
N ALA A 294 30.59 -10.30 1.15
CA ALA A 294 30.41 -11.50 1.95
C ALA A 294 29.07 -12.19 1.61
N ILE A 295 29.05 -12.94 0.50
CA ILE A 295 27.81 -13.52 -0.05
C ILE A 295 27.54 -14.93 0.52
N ALA A 296 26.30 -15.15 0.95
CA ALA A 296 25.70 -16.46 1.12
C ALA A 296 24.53 -16.64 0.14
N ARG A 297 24.45 -17.80 -0.50
CA ARG A 297 23.48 -18.17 -1.53
C ARG A 297 22.40 -19.07 -0.96
N ASP A 298 21.15 -18.83 -1.34
CA ASP A 298 19.98 -19.61 -0.95
C ASP A 298 18.99 -19.80 -2.12
N GLU A 299 18.24 -20.90 -2.10
CA GLU A 299 17.16 -21.18 -3.06
C GLU A 299 15.85 -20.51 -2.61
N PHE A 300 15.10 -19.93 -3.55
CA PHE A 300 13.80 -19.35 -3.20
C PHE A 300 12.77 -20.45 -2.92
N SER A 301 12.19 -20.45 -1.70
CA SER A 301 11.15 -21.41 -1.33
C SER A 301 9.79 -20.96 -1.87
N MET A 302 9.30 -21.65 -2.90
CA MET A 302 7.95 -21.45 -3.46
C MET A 302 6.81 -21.90 -2.52
N ASN A 303 7.13 -22.47 -1.36
CA ASN A 303 6.15 -23.13 -0.48
C ASN A 303 5.49 -22.13 0.50
N LEU A 304 4.38 -21.53 0.08
CA LEU A 304 3.66 -20.47 0.80
C LEU A 304 3.41 -20.73 2.30
N PRO A 305 3.01 -21.93 2.78
CA PRO A 305 2.84 -22.20 4.21
C PRO A 305 4.14 -22.20 5.02
N VAL A 306 5.28 -22.48 4.39
CA VAL A 306 6.61 -22.38 5.03
C VAL A 306 6.99 -20.91 5.16
N GLU A 307 6.83 -20.14 4.09
CA GLU A 307 7.15 -18.71 4.09
C GLU A 307 6.22 -17.89 4.99
N ARG A 308 4.93 -18.25 5.09
CA ARG A 308 3.99 -17.68 6.08
C ARG A 308 4.49 -17.91 7.51
N ARG A 309 4.91 -19.14 7.85
CA ARG A 309 5.47 -19.46 9.18
C ARG A 309 6.75 -18.67 9.47
N ARG A 310 7.64 -18.56 8.48
CA ARG A 310 8.87 -17.73 8.57
C ARG A 310 8.54 -16.27 8.87
N LYS A 311 7.62 -15.65 8.10
CA LYS A 311 7.23 -14.24 8.28
C LYS A 311 6.53 -13.98 9.61
N VAL A 312 5.61 -14.86 10.03
CA VAL A 312 4.95 -14.76 11.35
C VAL A 312 5.98 -14.85 12.49
N ARG A 313 6.90 -15.81 12.42
CA ARG A 313 8.02 -15.93 13.37
C ARG A 313 8.85 -14.65 13.43
N THR A 314 9.24 -14.08 12.28
CA THR A 314 10.03 -12.84 12.22
C THR A 314 9.26 -11.64 12.80
N LEU A 315 7.96 -11.51 12.53
CA LEU A 315 7.14 -10.44 13.11
C LEU A 315 7.04 -10.56 14.63
N LEU A 316 6.69 -11.75 15.16
CA LEU A 316 6.63 -12.02 16.60
C LEU A 316 7.99 -11.78 17.29
N GLY A 317 9.08 -12.19 16.65
CA GLY A 317 10.43 -11.97 17.14
C GLY A 317 10.82 -10.50 17.29
N ASN A 318 10.35 -9.59 16.43
CA ASN A 318 10.59 -8.15 16.62
C ASN A 318 9.86 -7.61 17.85
N TYR A 319 8.65 -8.09 18.17
CA TYR A 319 7.95 -7.72 19.42
C TYR A 319 8.62 -8.33 20.65
N GLN A 320 9.06 -9.59 20.58
CA GLN A 320 9.82 -10.24 21.65
C GLN A 320 11.14 -9.49 21.94
N LEU A 321 11.83 -9.04 20.90
CA LEU A 321 13.10 -8.31 21.03
C LEU A 321 12.95 -7.02 21.86
N LEU A 322 11.83 -6.29 21.73
CA LEU A 322 11.55 -5.10 22.57
C LEU A 322 11.34 -5.45 24.04
N ARG A 323 10.87 -6.67 24.35
CA ARG A 323 10.75 -7.17 25.74
C ARG A 323 12.11 -7.65 26.28
N LEU A 324 12.91 -8.32 25.46
CA LEU A 324 14.23 -8.85 25.85
C LEU A 324 15.32 -7.76 25.92
N MET A 325 15.13 -6.65 25.20
CA MET A 325 16.04 -5.51 25.14
C MET A 325 15.26 -4.18 25.20
N PRO A 326 14.71 -3.79 26.37
CA PRO A 326 13.95 -2.55 26.52
C PRO A 326 14.78 -1.30 26.19
N GLU A 327 16.11 -1.38 26.27
CA GLU A 327 17.04 -0.30 25.91
C GLU A 327 16.90 0.12 24.44
N LEU A 328 16.45 -0.78 23.55
CA LEU A 328 16.18 -0.50 22.14
C LEU A 328 15.09 0.55 21.93
N SER A 329 14.21 0.74 22.91
CA SER A 329 13.11 1.70 22.89
C SER A 329 13.51 3.10 23.35
N SER A 330 14.76 3.32 23.76
CA SER A 330 15.26 4.60 24.27
C SER A 330 16.43 5.13 23.43
N PRO A 331 16.42 6.43 23.02
CA PRO A 331 17.58 7.07 22.40
C PRO A 331 18.86 7.03 23.24
N ALA A 332 18.73 6.93 24.58
CA ALA A 332 19.88 6.86 25.48
C ALA A 332 20.50 5.44 25.57
N GLY A 333 19.70 4.40 25.33
CA GLY A 333 20.15 3.00 25.37
C GLY A 333 20.54 2.42 24.01
N ASN A 334 20.13 3.05 22.92
CA ASN A 334 20.33 2.58 21.56
C ASN A 334 20.97 3.67 20.67
N PRO A 335 22.28 3.60 20.40
CA PRO A 335 22.99 4.57 19.55
C PRO A 335 22.41 4.72 18.14
N ILE A 336 21.67 3.71 17.65
CA ILE A 336 21.00 3.72 16.35
C ILE A 336 19.46 3.79 16.46
N PHE A 337 18.93 4.34 17.57
CA PHE A 337 17.49 4.43 17.84
C PHE A 337 16.67 4.94 16.63
N PHE A 338 17.12 6.03 15.99
CA PHE A 338 16.45 6.58 14.80
C PHE A 338 16.34 5.56 13.66
N GLN A 339 17.41 4.79 13.43
CA GLN A 339 17.47 3.79 12.37
C GLN A 339 16.61 2.57 12.72
N PHE A 340 16.77 2.05 13.94
CA PHE A 340 15.99 0.91 14.44
C PHE A 340 14.48 1.22 14.45
N PHE A 341 14.08 2.37 14.98
CA PHE A 341 12.69 2.80 15.02
C PHE A 341 12.12 2.95 13.61
N SER A 342 12.80 3.66 12.72
CA SER A 342 12.26 3.98 11.39
C SER A 342 12.27 2.78 10.45
N HIS A 343 13.31 1.93 10.51
CA HIS A 343 13.44 0.77 9.63
C HIS A 343 12.59 -0.41 10.08
N LYS A 344 12.59 -0.76 11.38
CA LYS A 344 11.81 -1.90 11.90
C LYS A 344 10.44 -1.48 12.43
N ILE A 345 10.40 -0.57 13.40
CA ILE A 345 9.19 -0.31 14.18
C ILE A 345 8.14 0.46 13.36
N ALA A 346 8.54 1.52 12.64
CA ALA A 346 7.60 2.37 11.92
C ALA A 346 6.86 1.63 10.81
N ARG A 347 7.54 0.69 10.12
CA ARG A 347 6.93 -0.19 9.12
C ARG A 347 5.85 -1.11 9.70
N LEU A 348 5.91 -1.48 10.99
CA LEU A 348 4.85 -2.28 11.65
C LEU A 348 3.56 -1.48 11.85
N PHE A 349 3.65 -0.15 12.02
CA PHE A 349 2.49 0.71 12.24
C PHE A 349 1.81 1.18 10.94
N VAL A 350 2.49 1.13 9.80
CA VAL A 350 1.97 1.55 8.48
C VAL A 350 0.54 1.02 8.17
N PRO A 351 0.19 -0.26 8.40
CA PRO A 351 -1.16 -0.76 8.12
C PRO A 351 -2.26 -0.03 8.93
N PHE A 352 -1.97 0.34 10.18
CA PHE A 352 -2.91 1.08 11.02
C PHE A 352 -3.08 2.53 10.54
N PHE A 353 -2.02 3.14 10.02
CA PHE A 353 -2.12 4.47 9.40
C PHE A 353 -2.85 4.43 8.06
N PHE A 354 -2.76 3.35 7.28
CA PHE A 354 -3.64 3.17 6.11
C PHE A 354 -5.12 3.09 6.52
N ILE A 355 -5.43 2.34 7.59
CA ILE A 355 -6.79 2.28 8.14
C ILE A 355 -7.24 3.66 8.65
N ALA A 356 -6.40 4.40 9.37
CA ALA A 356 -6.72 5.75 9.86
C ALA A 356 -6.93 6.76 8.72
N LEU A 357 -6.08 6.72 7.68
CA LEU A 357 -6.21 7.52 6.46
C LEU A 357 -7.55 7.24 5.77
N PHE A 358 -7.89 5.96 5.59
CA PHE A 358 -9.16 5.50 5.02
C PHE A 358 -10.37 5.94 5.87
N VAL A 359 -10.37 5.68 7.17
CA VAL A 359 -11.47 6.10 8.07
C VAL A 359 -11.64 7.61 8.05
N SER A 360 -10.55 8.37 8.01
CA SER A 360 -10.61 9.84 8.00
C SER A 360 -11.18 10.45 6.72
N SER A 361 -11.08 9.78 5.57
CA SER A 361 -11.63 10.28 4.30
C SER A 361 -13.16 10.13 4.20
N ILE A 362 -13.75 9.22 4.97
CA ILE A 362 -15.22 9.00 5.03
C ILE A 362 -15.95 10.24 5.56
N PHE A 363 -15.33 11.01 6.45
CA PHE A 363 -15.97 12.14 7.15
C PHE A 363 -15.86 13.48 6.40
N VAL A 364 -15.92 13.45 5.07
CA VAL A 364 -15.94 14.64 4.20
C VAL A 364 -17.38 14.92 3.72
N PRO A 365 -18.19 15.70 4.45
CA PRO A 365 -19.55 16.02 4.03
C PRO A 365 -19.57 17.06 2.91
N GLY A 366 -20.47 16.89 1.95
CA GLY A 366 -20.78 17.90 0.92
C GLY A 366 -22.13 17.63 0.23
N PRO A 367 -22.73 18.65 -0.40
CA PRO A 367 -24.02 18.55 -1.12
C PRO A 367 -23.97 17.62 -2.35
N VAL A 368 -22.80 17.05 -2.64
CA VAL A 368 -22.53 16.12 -3.75
C VAL A 368 -22.94 14.68 -3.41
N TYR A 369 -23.08 14.32 -2.12
CA TYR A 369 -23.32 12.94 -1.69
C TYR A 369 -24.54 12.30 -2.37
N ARG A 370 -25.71 12.97 -2.30
CA ARG A 370 -26.94 12.52 -2.99
C ARG A 370 -26.79 12.45 -4.51
N LEU A 371 -26.07 13.40 -5.13
CA LEU A 371 -25.76 13.35 -6.56
C LEU A 371 -24.89 12.13 -6.91
N ALA A 372 -23.89 11.80 -6.08
CA ALA A 372 -23.02 10.66 -6.26
C ALA A 372 -23.78 9.32 -6.11
N LEU A 373 -24.66 9.19 -5.12
CA LEU A 373 -25.52 8.00 -4.95
C LEU A 373 -26.46 7.79 -6.15
N LEU A 374 -27.17 8.84 -6.61
CA LEU A 374 -28.05 8.75 -7.77
C LEU A 374 -27.27 8.45 -9.07
N THR A 375 -26.06 9.01 -9.21
CA THR A 375 -25.16 8.70 -10.34
C THR A 375 -24.71 7.25 -10.29
N SER A 376 -24.28 6.76 -9.12
CA SER A 376 -23.89 5.37 -8.90
C SER A 376 -25.03 4.41 -9.28
N LEU A 377 -26.25 4.69 -8.81
CA LEU A 377 -27.43 3.87 -9.14
C LEU A 377 -27.71 3.83 -10.65
N ALA A 378 -27.72 4.99 -11.31
CA ALA A 378 -27.99 5.07 -12.75
C ALA A 378 -26.97 4.30 -13.59
N PHE A 379 -25.68 4.36 -13.21
CA PHE A 379 -24.61 3.65 -13.92
C PHE A 379 -24.60 2.16 -13.61
N LEU A 380 -24.84 1.75 -12.36
CA LEU A 380 -24.86 0.33 -11.99
C LEU A 380 -26.04 -0.39 -12.65
N LEU A 381 -27.23 0.19 -12.70
CA LEU A 381 -28.38 -0.40 -13.42
C LEU A 381 -28.06 -0.74 -14.89
N CYS A 382 -27.13 -0.02 -15.53
CA CYS A 382 -26.67 -0.30 -16.89
C CYS A 382 -25.39 -1.15 -16.97
N ALA A 383 -24.59 -1.25 -15.89
CA ALA A 383 -23.30 -1.92 -15.88
C ALA A 383 -23.31 -3.40 -16.34
N PRO A 384 -24.33 -4.24 -16.07
CA PRO A 384 -24.35 -5.61 -16.58
C PRO A 384 -24.83 -5.71 -18.03
N LEU A 385 -25.45 -4.67 -18.59
CA LEU A 385 -26.06 -4.73 -19.94
C LEU A 385 -25.04 -5.06 -21.04
N PRO A 386 -23.83 -4.46 -21.12
CA PRO A 386 -22.84 -4.85 -22.12
C PRO A 386 -22.44 -6.32 -22.05
N LEU A 387 -22.38 -6.91 -20.84
CA LEU A 387 -22.09 -8.33 -20.67
C LEU A 387 -23.28 -9.20 -21.15
N LEU A 388 -24.51 -8.81 -20.82
CA LEU A 388 -25.72 -9.50 -21.27
C LEU A 388 -25.85 -9.49 -22.80
N PHE A 389 -25.59 -8.36 -23.46
CA PHE A 389 -25.59 -8.26 -24.93
C PHE A 389 -24.41 -8.97 -25.62
N HIS A 390 -23.32 -9.25 -24.89
CA HIS A 390 -22.18 -10.04 -25.37
C HIS A 390 -22.38 -11.56 -25.22
N LEU A 391 -23.36 -12.02 -24.42
CA LEU A 391 -23.70 -13.44 -24.37
C LEU A 391 -24.38 -13.86 -25.69
N GLY A 392 -23.90 -14.95 -26.29
CA GLY A 392 -24.59 -15.56 -27.45
C GLY A 392 -25.96 -16.17 -27.10
N HIS A 393 -26.24 -16.37 -25.81
CA HIS A 393 -27.50 -16.89 -25.26
C HIS A 393 -27.93 -16.04 -24.03
N PRO A 394 -28.35 -14.78 -24.23
CA PRO A 394 -28.69 -13.86 -23.15
C PRO A 394 -29.89 -14.33 -22.31
N GLU A 395 -30.78 -15.13 -22.88
CA GLU A 395 -31.93 -15.76 -22.20
C GLU A 395 -31.50 -16.70 -21.07
N ARG A 396 -30.27 -17.22 -21.12
CA ARG A 396 -29.68 -18.12 -20.10
C ARG A 396 -28.93 -17.37 -18.99
N CYS A 397 -28.99 -16.05 -18.93
CA CYS A 397 -28.21 -15.25 -17.97
C CYS A 397 -28.48 -15.61 -16.50
N LEU A 398 -29.70 -16.08 -16.17
CA LEU A 398 -30.06 -16.50 -14.82
C LEU A 398 -29.33 -17.77 -14.36
N GLU A 399 -28.83 -18.61 -15.27
CA GLU A 399 -28.02 -19.79 -14.93
C GLU A 399 -26.75 -19.41 -14.17
N ILE A 400 -26.18 -18.23 -14.43
CA ILE A 400 -25.01 -17.73 -13.70
C ILE A 400 -25.30 -17.57 -12.20
N MET A 401 -26.57 -17.31 -11.84
CA MET A 401 -27.01 -17.16 -10.46
C MET A 401 -27.55 -18.48 -9.87
N MET A 402 -28.23 -19.31 -10.67
CA MET A 402 -28.84 -20.56 -10.23
C MET A 402 -27.86 -21.74 -10.16
N THR A 403 -26.92 -21.82 -11.10
CA THR A 403 -25.94 -22.92 -11.23
C THR A 403 -24.48 -22.42 -11.37
N PRO A 404 -23.98 -21.59 -10.42
CA PRO A 404 -22.70 -20.91 -10.53
C PRO A 404 -21.48 -21.84 -10.48
N HIS A 405 -20.58 -21.72 -11.46
CA HIS A 405 -19.27 -22.36 -11.41
C HIS A 405 -18.30 -21.51 -10.56
N LEU A 406 -18.13 -21.84 -9.28
CA LEU A 406 -17.42 -21.02 -8.29
C LEU A 406 -15.94 -20.71 -8.62
N THR A 407 -15.31 -21.49 -9.50
CA THR A 407 -13.93 -21.21 -9.97
C THR A 407 -13.86 -20.21 -11.12
N SER A 408 -14.99 -19.83 -11.74
CA SER A 408 -15.06 -18.86 -12.82
C SER A 408 -15.14 -17.43 -12.25
N PRO A 409 -14.15 -16.55 -12.52
CA PRO A 409 -14.21 -15.17 -12.08
C PRO A 409 -15.45 -14.44 -12.61
N MET A 410 -15.86 -14.72 -13.86
CA MET A 410 -17.02 -14.07 -14.46
C MET A 410 -18.33 -14.45 -13.77
N ALA A 411 -18.47 -15.72 -13.31
CA ALA A 411 -19.66 -16.14 -12.58
C ALA A 411 -19.73 -15.46 -11.19
N MET A 412 -18.60 -15.47 -10.46
CA MET A 412 -18.51 -14.85 -9.14
C MET A 412 -18.69 -13.32 -9.17
N PHE A 413 -18.28 -12.65 -10.24
CA PHE A 413 -18.51 -11.21 -10.42
C PHE A 413 -20.00 -10.83 -10.36
N GLY A 414 -20.90 -11.68 -10.88
CA GLY A 414 -22.34 -11.47 -10.79
C GLY A 414 -22.83 -11.32 -9.35
N PHE A 415 -22.36 -12.16 -8.43
CA PHE A 415 -22.70 -12.09 -7.01
C PHE A 415 -22.09 -10.87 -6.31
N VAL A 416 -20.84 -10.53 -6.61
CA VAL A 416 -20.17 -9.33 -6.05
C VAL A 416 -20.92 -8.06 -6.47
N TYR A 417 -21.32 -7.98 -7.75
CA TYR A 417 -22.13 -6.90 -8.30
C TYR A 417 -23.53 -6.84 -7.67
N ALA A 418 -24.24 -7.98 -7.59
CA ALA A 418 -25.58 -8.05 -7.02
C ALA A 418 -25.58 -7.65 -5.54
N TRP A 419 -24.59 -8.10 -4.77
CA TRP A 419 -24.37 -7.67 -3.38
C TRP A 419 -24.21 -6.15 -3.28
N TYR A 420 -23.34 -5.55 -4.09
CA TYR A 420 -23.10 -4.11 -4.03
C TYR A 420 -24.35 -3.30 -4.43
N LEU A 421 -25.05 -3.67 -5.49
CA LEU A 421 -26.24 -2.94 -5.92
C LEU A 421 -27.42 -3.13 -4.95
N MET A 422 -27.76 -4.37 -4.58
CA MET A 422 -28.95 -4.68 -3.79
C MET A 422 -28.75 -4.44 -2.30
N ALA A 423 -27.68 -4.98 -1.70
CA ALA A 423 -27.49 -4.98 -0.25
C ALA A 423 -26.79 -3.72 0.26
N VAL A 424 -25.96 -3.07 -0.55
CA VAL A 424 -25.31 -1.80 -0.18
C VAL A 424 -26.07 -0.61 -0.75
N LEU A 425 -26.03 -0.39 -2.06
CA LEU A 425 -26.41 0.89 -2.64
C LEU A 425 -27.92 1.20 -2.52
N LEU A 426 -28.79 0.23 -2.81
CA LEU A 426 -30.24 0.46 -2.69
C LEU A 426 -30.68 0.69 -1.24
N LEU A 427 -30.11 -0.04 -0.28
CA LEU A 427 -30.41 0.19 1.14
C LEU A 427 -29.83 1.52 1.65
N GLU A 428 -28.63 1.91 1.22
CA GLU A 428 -28.00 3.20 1.61
C GLU A 428 -28.82 4.38 1.06
N LEU A 429 -29.26 4.30 -0.18
CA LEU A 429 -30.15 5.27 -0.80
C LEU A 429 -31.53 5.26 -0.14
N TRP A 430 -32.07 4.09 0.23
CA TRP A 430 -33.35 4.02 0.95
C TRP A 430 -33.26 4.70 2.31
N PHE A 431 -32.25 4.42 3.14
CA PHE A 431 -32.08 5.09 4.44
C PHE A 431 -31.87 6.62 4.29
N ASP A 432 -31.10 7.08 3.30
CA ASP A 432 -30.87 8.52 3.08
C ASP A 432 -32.14 9.28 2.62
N TYR A 433 -33.02 8.60 1.87
CA TYR A 433 -34.25 9.20 1.33
C TYR A 433 -35.55 8.80 2.06
N ARG A 434 -35.54 7.86 3.02
CA ARG A 434 -36.77 7.32 3.63
C ARG A 434 -37.70 8.40 4.18
N ARG A 435 -37.14 9.34 4.96
CA ARG A 435 -37.87 10.50 5.50
C ARG A 435 -38.45 11.37 4.39
N ASP A 436 -37.65 11.63 3.35
CA ASP A 436 -38.05 12.46 2.22
C ASP A 436 -39.17 11.78 1.41
N PHE A 437 -39.12 10.45 1.22
CA PHE A 437 -40.21 9.69 0.59
C PHE A 437 -41.52 9.80 1.37
N VAL A 438 -41.50 9.69 2.71
CA VAL A 438 -42.71 9.87 3.53
C VAL A 438 -43.28 11.29 3.35
N VAL A 439 -42.45 12.33 3.48
CA VAL A 439 -42.88 13.72 3.33
C VAL A 439 -43.40 14.01 1.91
N TRP A 440 -42.69 13.57 0.86
CA TRP A 440 -43.11 13.77 -0.52
C TRP A 440 -44.37 12.97 -0.88
N SER A 441 -44.58 11.78 -0.29
CA SER A 441 -45.81 11.01 -0.49
C SER A 441 -47.08 11.70 0.04
N GLN A 442 -46.92 12.59 1.03
CA GLN A 442 -48.00 13.38 1.63
C GLN A 442 -48.20 14.74 0.98
N THR A 443 -47.16 15.28 0.30
CA THR A 443 -47.13 16.67 -0.20
C THR A 443 -47.20 16.81 -1.72
N GLU A 444 -46.77 15.80 -2.49
CA GLU A 444 -46.83 15.84 -3.96
C GLU A 444 -48.08 15.09 -4.48
N PRO A 445 -48.99 15.76 -5.22
CA PRO A 445 -50.22 15.13 -5.69
C PRO A 445 -50.01 14.18 -6.88
N GLY A 446 -51.00 13.31 -7.11
CA GLY A 446 -51.08 12.43 -8.27
C GLY A 446 -50.02 11.33 -8.30
N LEU A 447 -49.56 10.96 -9.50
CA LEU A 447 -48.66 9.82 -9.72
C LEU A 447 -47.34 9.92 -8.93
N ARG A 448 -46.84 11.14 -8.67
CA ARG A 448 -45.62 11.35 -7.87
C ARG A 448 -45.78 10.91 -6.42
N GLY A 449 -46.84 11.35 -5.75
CA GLY A 449 -47.15 10.93 -4.39
C GLY A 449 -47.31 9.41 -4.26
N ILE A 450 -47.93 8.78 -5.27
CA ILE A 450 -48.04 7.31 -5.35
C ILE A 450 -46.67 6.64 -5.46
N ILE A 451 -45.79 7.14 -6.34
CA ILE A 451 -44.41 6.63 -6.48
C ILE A 451 -43.64 6.76 -5.17
N TYR A 452 -43.67 7.93 -4.51
CA TYR A 452 -42.98 8.12 -3.23
C TYR A 452 -43.56 7.23 -2.13
N ARG A 453 -44.89 7.04 -2.10
CA ARG A 453 -45.56 6.11 -1.17
C ARG A 453 -45.15 4.66 -1.39
N LEU A 454 -44.86 4.24 -2.62
CA LEU A 454 -44.31 2.91 -2.90
C LEU A 454 -42.89 2.78 -2.32
N PHE A 455 -42.06 3.81 -2.48
CA PHE A 455 -40.68 3.84 -1.97
C PHE A 455 -40.57 3.94 -0.44
N THR A 456 -41.63 4.24 0.31
CA THR A 456 -41.59 4.08 1.78
C THR A 456 -41.59 2.62 2.22
N VAL A 457 -41.95 1.68 1.34
CA VAL A 457 -42.06 0.24 1.64
C VAL A 457 -42.97 -0.03 2.87
N GLY A 458 -43.98 0.84 3.06
CA GLY A 458 -44.88 0.79 4.21
C GLY A 458 -44.36 1.43 5.51
N VAL A 459 -43.10 1.85 5.57
CA VAL A 459 -42.48 2.46 6.77
C VAL A 459 -42.73 3.97 6.81
N MET A 460 -43.85 4.35 7.44
CA MET A 460 -44.32 5.74 7.48
C MET A 460 -43.88 6.55 8.72
N ASP A 461 -43.20 5.93 9.71
CA ASP A 461 -42.80 6.66 10.92
C ASP A 461 -41.65 7.66 10.65
N VAL A 462 -41.85 8.91 11.03
CA VAL A 462 -40.87 10.01 10.93
C VAL A 462 -40.51 10.60 12.29
N SER A 463 -40.74 9.84 13.37
CA SER A 463 -40.27 10.15 14.71
C SER A 463 -38.75 10.40 14.75
N GLU A 464 -38.29 11.23 15.69
CA GLU A 464 -36.86 11.48 15.87
C GLU A 464 -36.09 10.19 16.24
N GLU A 465 -36.75 9.19 16.82
CA GLU A 465 -36.14 7.88 17.11
C GLU A 465 -35.94 7.05 15.84
N ALA A 466 -36.96 6.95 14.96
CA ALA A 466 -36.84 6.27 13.68
C ALA A 466 -35.76 6.93 12.80
N VAL A 467 -35.75 8.26 12.67
CA VAL A 467 -34.74 8.97 11.86
C VAL A 467 -33.33 8.79 12.42
N ARG A 468 -33.15 8.79 13.75
CA ARG A 468 -31.83 8.49 14.36
C ARG A 468 -31.40 7.03 14.15
N LEU A 469 -32.34 6.10 14.02
CA LEU A 469 -32.05 4.71 13.66
C LEU A 469 -31.61 4.61 12.19
N ASP A 470 -32.31 5.28 11.26
CA ASP A 470 -31.92 5.37 9.84
C ASP A 470 -30.49 5.89 9.69
N GLU A 471 -30.15 7.02 10.33
CA GLU A 471 -28.80 7.59 10.33
C GLU A 471 -27.74 6.65 10.93
N ARG A 472 -28.13 5.75 11.83
CA ARG A 472 -27.23 4.77 12.44
C ARG A 472 -26.99 3.59 11.51
N LEU A 473 -28.05 3.06 10.90
CA LEU A 473 -28.00 1.96 9.94
C LEU A 473 -27.31 2.38 8.64
N GLY A 474 -27.64 3.57 8.11
CA GLY A 474 -26.95 4.16 6.96
C GLY A 474 -25.44 4.28 7.18
N ARG A 475 -24.98 4.76 8.34
CA ARG A 475 -23.54 4.81 8.67
C ARG A 475 -22.87 3.44 8.74
N ILE A 476 -23.55 2.43 9.31
CA ILE A 476 -23.05 1.05 9.32
C ILE A 476 -22.93 0.54 7.87
N LEU A 477 -23.91 0.87 7.04
CA LEU A 477 -23.95 0.46 5.65
C LEU A 477 -22.88 1.13 4.80
N THR A 478 -22.59 2.43 4.98
CA THR A 478 -21.44 3.10 4.36
C THR A 478 -20.12 2.42 4.75
N ILE A 479 -19.97 2.01 6.02
CA ILE A 479 -18.76 1.30 6.51
C ILE A 479 -18.60 -0.07 5.81
N ILE A 480 -19.70 -0.79 5.55
CA ILE A 480 -19.71 -2.05 4.78
C ILE A 480 -19.53 -1.79 3.27
N GLY A 481 -20.07 -0.66 2.80
CA GLY A 481 -20.15 -0.29 1.41
C GLY A 481 -18.80 0.05 0.79
N ILE A 482 -17.90 0.70 1.51
CA ILE A 482 -16.59 1.06 0.94
C ILE A 482 -15.72 -0.19 0.69
N PRO A 483 -15.54 -1.15 1.62
CA PRO A 483 -14.91 -2.44 1.31
C PRO A 483 -15.62 -3.19 0.17
N SER A 484 -16.95 -3.10 0.10
CA SER A 484 -17.73 -3.73 -0.99
C SER A 484 -17.48 -3.06 -2.35
N ALA A 485 -17.28 -1.74 -2.42
CA ALA A 485 -16.93 -1.01 -3.63
C ALA A 485 -15.49 -1.31 -4.09
N PHE A 486 -14.55 -1.41 -3.15
CA PHE A 486 -13.18 -1.85 -3.40
C PHE A 486 -13.16 -3.29 -3.92
N LEU A 487 -13.98 -4.18 -3.33
CA LEU A 487 -14.16 -5.53 -3.83
C LEU A 487 -14.73 -5.49 -5.25
N LEU A 488 -15.83 -4.76 -5.52
CA LEU A 488 -16.45 -4.69 -6.84
C LEU A 488 -15.46 -4.27 -7.94
N HIS A 489 -14.79 -3.12 -7.79
CA HIS A 489 -13.86 -2.63 -8.82
C HIS A 489 -12.55 -3.41 -8.85
N GLY A 490 -12.02 -3.80 -7.69
CA GLY A 490 -10.82 -4.65 -7.61
C GLY A 490 -11.04 -6.02 -8.23
N TYR A 491 -12.26 -6.57 -8.14
CA TYR A 491 -12.62 -7.83 -8.77
C TYR A 491 -12.57 -7.75 -10.30
N VAL A 492 -13.01 -6.65 -10.92
CA VAL A 492 -12.87 -6.44 -12.37
C VAL A 492 -11.38 -6.44 -12.77
N GLY A 493 -10.54 -5.74 -12.02
CA GLY A 493 -9.08 -5.79 -12.25
C GLY A 493 -8.48 -7.18 -12.02
N PHE A 494 -9.02 -7.98 -11.08
CA PHE A 494 -8.63 -9.37 -10.86
C PHE A 494 -9.03 -10.29 -12.03
N ILE A 495 -10.19 -10.07 -12.67
CA ILE A 495 -10.59 -10.81 -13.88
C ILE A 495 -9.50 -10.68 -14.96
N PHE A 496 -8.98 -9.48 -15.20
CA PHE A 496 -7.88 -9.29 -16.15
C PHE A 496 -6.53 -9.80 -15.61
N GLY A 497 -6.14 -9.38 -14.39
CA GLY A 497 -4.85 -9.71 -13.78
C GLY A 497 -4.60 -11.21 -13.56
N SER A 498 -5.66 -12.01 -13.42
CA SER A 498 -5.56 -13.47 -13.30
C SER A 498 -5.28 -14.20 -14.63
N VAL A 499 -5.50 -13.56 -15.79
CA VAL A 499 -5.26 -14.15 -17.12
C VAL A 499 -3.78 -14.05 -17.50
N LYS A 500 -2.95 -14.86 -16.84
CA LYS A 500 -1.50 -14.95 -17.06
C LYS A 500 -1.10 -15.28 -18.50
N ALA A 501 -1.99 -15.86 -19.29
CA ALA A 501 -1.76 -16.18 -20.70
C ALA A 501 -1.72 -14.94 -21.63
N ASN A 502 -2.10 -13.76 -21.14
CA ASN A 502 -2.01 -12.50 -21.89
C ASN A 502 -1.03 -11.54 -21.20
N PRO A 503 0.18 -11.27 -21.75
CA PRO A 503 1.17 -10.39 -21.13
C PRO A 503 0.69 -8.95 -20.91
N TRP A 504 -0.33 -8.50 -21.66
CA TRP A 504 -0.93 -7.18 -21.45
C TRP A 504 -1.75 -7.13 -20.16
N TRP A 505 -2.53 -8.17 -19.89
CA TRP A 505 -3.43 -8.26 -18.74
C TRP A 505 -2.77 -8.81 -17.47
N GLY A 506 -1.92 -9.83 -17.60
CA GLY A 506 -1.37 -10.59 -16.49
C GLY A 506 -0.42 -9.75 -15.61
N ASN A 507 -0.96 -9.12 -14.58
CA ASN A 507 -0.22 -8.26 -13.66
C ASN A 507 -0.94 -8.14 -12.30
N VAL A 508 -0.18 -8.22 -11.22
CA VAL A 508 -0.67 -8.19 -9.83
C VAL A 508 -1.24 -6.81 -9.43
N LEU A 509 -0.83 -5.73 -10.11
CA LEU A 509 -1.32 -4.36 -9.89
C LEU A 509 -2.69 -4.09 -10.52
N MET A 510 -3.20 -4.94 -11.43
CA MET A 510 -4.47 -4.70 -12.13
C MET A 510 -5.68 -4.43 -11.21
N PRO A 511 -5.94 -5.19 -10.13
CA PRO A 511 -6.97 -4.85 -9.15
C PRO A 511 -6.84 -3.42 -8.59
N ILE A 512 -5.62 -2.99 -8.30
CA ILE A 512 -5.32 -1.70 -7.69
C ILE A 512 -5.53 -0.58 -8.71
N ILE A 513 -4.99 -0.72 -9.93
CA ILE A 513 -5.21 0.21 -11.05
C ILE A 513 -6.70 0.37 -11.34
N PHE A 514 -7.47 -0.72 -11.35
CA PHE A 514 -8.92 -0.67 -11.58
C PHE A 514 -9.68 0.07 -10.48
N ILE A 515 -9.27 -0.06 -9.20
CA ILE A 515 -9.84 0.71 -8.09
C ILE A 515 -9.54 2.21 -8.23
N PHE A 516 -8.28 2.61 -8.40
CA PHE A 516 -7.92 4.03 -8.43
C PHE A 516 -8.49 4.75 -9.66
N SER A 517 -8.46 4.12 -10.83
CA SER A 517 -9.09 4.67 -12.04
C SER A 517 -10.61 4.78 -11.91
N ALA A 518 -11.28 3.88 -11.16
CA ALA A 518 -12.70 4.00 -10.86
C ALA A 518 -13.00 5.18 -9.91
N ILE A 519 -12.16 5.40 -8.91
CA ILE A 519 -12.24 6.58 -8.02
C ILE A 519 -12.04 7.87 -8.85
N VAL A 520 -10.97 7.95 -9.64
CA VAL A 520 -10.63 9.13 -10.47
C VAL A 520 -11.75 9.45 -11.47
N SER A 521 -12.22 8.47 -12.24
CA SER A 521 -13.32 8.68 -13.19
C SER A 521 -14.65 8.98 -12.51
N GLY A 522 -15.00 8.31 -11.41
CA GLY A 522 -16.20 8.61 -10.63
C GLY A 522 -16.20 10.03 -10.06
N MET A 523 -15.07 10.49 -9.54
CA MET A 523 -14.91 11.85 -9.04
C MET A 523 -14.93 12.90 -10.16
N ALA A 524 -14.29 12.63 -11.30
CA ALA A 524 -14.35 13.48 -12.48
C ALA A 524 -15.78 13.59 -13.02
N LEU A 525 -16.51 12.47 -13.07
CA LEU A 525 -17.92 12.44 -13.45
C LEU A 525 -18.78 13.26 -12.49
N CYS A 526 -18.55 13.16 -11.18
CA CYS A 526 -19.27 13.99 -10.19
C CYS A 526 -18.99 15.49 -10.39
N VAL A 527 -17.74 15.91 -10.66
CA VAL A 527 -17.40 17.30 -11.00
C VAL A 527 -18.13 17.75 -12.26
N PHE A 528 -18.04 16.96 -13.33
CA PHE A 528 -18.69 17.24 -14.61
C PHE A 528 -20.22 17.37 -14.48
N LEU A 529 -20.86 16.41 -13.79
CA LEU A 529 -22.30 16.42 -13.56
C LEU A 529 -22.73 17.59 -12.68
N TYR A 530 -22.04 17.87 -11.58
CA TYR A 530 -22.35 19.02 -10.73
C TYR A 530 -22.34 20.33 -11.53
N MET A 531 -21.29 20.55 -12.33
CA MET A 531 -21.17 21.75 -13.16
C MET A 531 -22.24 21.84 -14.25
N THR A 532 -22.49 20.75 -14.99
CA THR A 532 -23.46 20.71 -16.10
C THR A 532 -24.91 20.81 -15.62
N ILE A 533 -25.26 20.17 -14.50
CA ILE A 533 -26.58 20.26 -13.88
C ILE A 533 -26.85 21.70 -13.41
N ASN A 534 -25.90 22.34 -12.74
CA ASN A 534 -26.06 23.74 -12.31
C ASN A 534 -26.16 24.70 -13.50
N TRP A 535 -25.36 24.49 -14.56
CA TRP A 535 -25.45 25.27 -15.79
C TRP A 535 -26.82 25.13 -16.46
N GLY A 536 -27.33 23.89 -16.62
CA GLY A 536 -28.66 23.63 -17.17
C GLY A 536 -29.81 24.15 -16.31
N ARG A 537 -29.68 24.10 -14.97
CA ARG A 537 -30.63 24.67 -14.00
C ARG A 537 -30.49 26.19 -13.84
N ARG A 538 -29.50 26.82 -14.48
CA ARG A 538 -29.11 28.25 -14.33
C ARG A 538 -28.84 28.66 -12.87
N THR A 539 -28.36 27.73 -12.04
CA THR A 539 -27.99 27.99 -10.64
C THR A 539 -26.50 28.37 -10.53
N PRO A 540 -26.12 29.31 -9.64
CA PRO A 540 -24.73 29.68 -9.44
C PRO A 540 -23.92 28.51 -8.85
N GLN A 541 -22.68 28.35 -9.29
CA GLN A 541 -21.79 27.29 -8.79
C GLN A 541 -21.37 27.59 -7.35
N ASN A 542 -21.41 26.59 -6.45
CA ASN A 542 -20.80 26.73 -5.13
C ASN A 542 -19.28 26.55 -5.26
N VAL A 543 -18.57 27.65 -5.50
CA VAL A 543 -17.12 27.66 -5.74
C VAL A 543 -16.33 26.98 -4.60
N PRO A 544 -16.61 27.19 -3.29
CA PRO A 544 -15.96 26.43 -2.22
C PRO A 544 -16.15 24.90 -2.31
N CYS A 545 -17.34 24.44 -2.73
CA CYS A 545 -17.60 23.02 -2.93
C CYS A 545 -16.83 22.48 -4.15
N LEU A 546 -16.83 23.22 -5.26
CA LEU A 546 -16.12 22.83 -6.48
C LEU A 546 -14.59 22.82 -6.29
N ASP A 547 -14.04 23.83 -5.62
CA ASP A 547 -12.62 23.91 -5.20
C ASP A 547 -12.23 22.68 -4.32
N ALA A 548 -13.17 22.16 -3.50
CA ALA A 548 -12.94 20.96 -2.68
C ALA A 548 -13.02 19.67 -3.51
N MET A 549 -14.02 19.51 -4.39
CA MET A 549 -14.12 18.36 -5.29
C MET A 549 -12.87 18.23 -6.17
N ALA A 550 -12.43 19.35 -6.77
CA ALA A 550 -11.24 19.41 -7.60
C ALA A 550 -9.94 19.11 -6.83
N MET A 551 -9.88 19.44 -5.53
CA MET A 551 -8.75 19.10 -4.66
C MET A 551 -8.67 17.58 -4.41
N PHE A 552 -9.78 16.92 -4.10
CA PHE A 552 -9.77 15.46 -3.94
C PHE A 552 -9.57 14.73 -5.27
N LEU A 553 -10.14 15.23 -6.38
CA LEU A 553 -9.89 14.70 -7.71
C LEU A 553 -8.40 14.79 -8.09
N PHE A 554 -7.73 15.91 -7.76
CA PHE A 554 -6.28 16.04 -7.93
C PHE A 554 -5.51 15.00 -7.12
N TYR A 555 -5.84 14.81 -5.83
CA TYR A 555 -5.16 13.81 -5.00
C TYR A 555 -5.38 12.38 -5.51
N ALA A 556 -6.60 12.04 -5.94
CA ALA A 556 -6.89 10.75 -6.55
C ALA A 556 -6.06 10.54 -7.83
N LEU A 557 -6.02 11.56 -8.72
CA LEU A 557 -5.26 11.52 -9.97
C LEU A 557 -3.75 11.39 -9.74
N VAL A 558 -3.19 12.05 -8.71
CA VAL A 558 -1.76 11.89 -8.33
C VAL A 558 -1.47 10.44 -7.97
N VAL A 559 -2.32 9.80 -7.17
CA VAL A 559 -2.12 8.41 -6.74
C VAL A 559 -2.30 7.43 -7.91
N ASP A 560 -3.36 7.61 -8.71
CA ASP A 560 -3.64 6.81 -9.90
C ASP A 560 -2.48 6.88 -10.91
N ALA A 561 -2.04 8.09 -11.27
CA ALA A 561 -0.88 8.31 -12.14
C ALA A 561 0.41 7.70 -11.59
N SER A 562 0.60 7.71 -10.26
CA SER A 562 1.78 7.10 -9.61
C SER A 562 1.74 5.57 -9.70
N ILE A 563 0.56 4.97 -9.60
CA ILE A 563 0.37 3.51 -9.69
C ILE A 563 0.48 3.05 -11.14
N GLU A 564 -0.10 3.78 -12.11
CA GLU A 564 0.10 3.49 -13.55
C GLU A 564 1.57 3.67 -13.95
N ALA A 565 2.27 4.70 -13.47
CA ALA A 565 3.70 4.85 -13.71
C ALA A 565 4.52 3.71 -13.10
N LEU A 566 4.16 3.24 -11.90
CA LEU A 566 4.78 2.07 -11.28
C LEU A 566 4.52 0.79 -12.08
N ASP A 567 3.35 0.63 -12.70
CA ASP A 567 3.03 -0.49 -13.59
C ASP A 567 3.96 -0.52 -14.80
N TRP A 568 4.15 0.62 -15.46
CA TRP A 568 5.08 0.76 -16.60
C TRP A 568 6.54 0.53 -16.21
N ILE A 569 6.97 1.06 -15.07
CA ILE A 569 8.33 0.81 -14.52
C ILE A 569 8.48 -0.69 -14.20
N HIS A 570 7.50 -1.31 -13.55
CA HIS A 570 7.53 -2.73 -13.24
C HIS A 570 7.68 -3.58 -14.50
N ARG A 571 6.83 -3.35 -15.53
CA ARG A 571 6.91 -4.05 -16.83
C ARG A 571 8.25 -3.86 -17.52
N LEU A 572 8.85 -2.67 -17.44
CA LEU A 572 10.18 -2.39 -18.00
C LEU A 572 11.29 -3.18 -17.29
N TYR A 573 11.20 -3.33 -15.97
CA TYR A 573 12.20 -4.03 -15.14
C TYR A 573 12.01 -5.54 -15.05
N ALA A 574 10.81 -6.07 -15.30
CA ALA A 574 10.51 -7.50 -15.23
C ALA A 574 11.33 -8.34 -16.24
N ALA A 575 11.81 -7.71 -17.33
CA ALA A 575 12.62 -8.35 -18.36
C ALA A 575 11.99 -9.68 -18.87
N ASP A 576 10.67 -9.63 -19.05
CA ASP A 576 9.84 -10.68 -19.63
C ASP A 576 10.10 -10.80 -21.13
N GLU A 577 10.02 -12.02 -21.67
CA GLU A 577 10.28 -12.28 -23.10
C GLU A 577 9.31 -11.50 -24.01
N SER A 578 8.13 -11.16 -23.48
CA SER A 578 7.12 -10.35 -24.15
C SER A 578 7.50 -8.87 -24.35
N ILE A 579 8.56 -8.34 -23.71
CA ILE A 579 8.83 -6.90 -23.64
C ILE A 579 9.02 -6.22 -25.03
N HIS A 580 9.60 -6.94 -25.99
CA HIS A 580 9.74 -6.45 -27.37
C HIS A 580 8.38 -6.33 -28.07
N ILE A 581 7.46 -7.25 -27.80
CA ILE A 581 6.09 -7.25 -28.31
C ILE A 581 5.29 -6.11 -27.63
N LEU A 582 5.37 -5.98 -26.31
CA LEU A 582 4.74 -4.89 -25.54
C LEU A 582 5.19 -3.51 -26.05
N LYS A 583 6.49 -3.32 -26.27
CA LYS A 583 7.05 -2.06 -26.81
C LYS A 583 6.51 -1.78 -28.21
N THR A 584 6.49 -2.78 -29.09
CA THR A 584 5.98 -2.65 -30.47
C THR A 584 4.48 -2.32 -30.51
N LEU A 585 3.70 -2.87 -29.59
CA LEU A 585 2.28 -2.55 -29.46
C LEU A 585 2.05 -1.11 -28.98
N ALA A 586 2.78 -0.69 -27.94
CA ALA A 586 2.69 0.64 -27.34
C ALA A 586 3.20 1.75 -28.27
N SER A 587 4.29 1.54 -29.01
CA SER A 587 4.81 2.50 -29.99
C SER A 587 4.12 2.44 -31.36
N GLY A 588 3.41 1.35 -31.65
CA GLY A 588 2.65 1.12 -32.88
C GLY A 588 1.15 1.31 -32.68
N LYS A 589 0.40 0.20 -32.63
CA LYS A 589 -1.08 0.21 -32.71
C LYS A 589 -1.77 1.00 -31.60
N LEU A 590 -1.17 1.10 -30.41
CA LEU A 590 -1.75 1.81 -29.26
C LEU A 590 -1.18 3.22 -29.05
N PHE A 591 -0.24 3.71 -29.88
CA PHE A 591 0.46 4.97 -29.63
C PHE A 591 -0.50 6.15 -29.34
N TYR A 592 -1.52 6.32 -30.18
CA TYR A 592 -2.48 7.40 -30.05
C TYR A 592 -3.43 7.25 -28.85
N THR A 593 -3.87 6.03 -28.53
CA THR A 593 -4.80 5.81 -27.41
C THR A 593 -4.08 5.75 -26.06
N LEU A 594 -2.83 5.29 -26.03
CA LEU A 594 -2.02 5.13 -24.81
C LEU A 594 -1.21 6.38 -24.48
N LEU A 595 -0.32 6.83 -25.37
CA LEU A 595 0.60 7.92 -25.05
C LEU A 595 -0.07 9.29 -25.23
N VAL A 596 -0.84 9.48 -26.30
CA VAL A 596 -1.53 10.76 -26.56
C VAL A 596 -2.83 10.85 -25.75
N GLY A 597 -3.72 9.87 -25.91
CA GLY A 597 -5.04 9.85 -25.25
C GLY A 597 -4.97 9.70 -23.74
N GLN A 598 -4.55 8.54 -23.24
CA GLN A 598 -4.46 8.26 -21.80
C GLN A 598 -3.37 9.11 -21.11
N ALA A 599 -2.08 8.90 -21.44
CA ALA A 599 -0.99 9.46 -20.63
C ALA A 599 -0.87 11.00 -20.73
N PHE A 600 -0.93 11.57 -21.93
CA PHE A 600 -0.79 13.02 -22.11
C PHE A 600 -2.09 13.78 -21.80
N PHE A 601 -3.16 13.54 -22.56
CA PHE A 601 -4.43 14.28 -22.39
C PHE A 601 -5.23 13.83 -21.17
N GLY A 602 -5.27 12.53 -20.87
CA GLY A 602 -6.02 11.98 -19.74
C GLY A 602 -5.39 12.23 -18.37
N THR A 603 -4.06 12.15 -18.30
CA THR A 603 -3.32 12.20 -17.02
C THR A 603 -2.48 13.45 -16.87
N LEU A 604 -1.50 13.71 -17.75
CA LEU A 604 -0.52 14.79 -17.56
C LEU A 604 -1.16 16.19 -17.60
N VAL A 605 -2.00 16.47 -18.60
CA VAL A 605 -2.63 17.80 -18.74
C VAL A 605 -3.55 18.12 -17.54
N PRO A 606 -4.47 17.23 -17.10
CA PRO A 606 -5.28 17.45 -15.90
C PRO A 606 -4.47 17.52 -14.61
N LEU A 607 -3.40 16.74 -14.48
CA LEU A 607 -2.51 16.78 -13.32
C LEU A 607 -1.83 18.16 -13.17
N LEU A 608 -1.30 18.70 -14.27
CA LEU A 608 -0.71 20.04 -14.31
C LEU A 608 -1.77 21.14 -14.11
N ALA A 609 -2.93 21.02 -14.76
CA ALA A 609 -4.03 21.98 -14.65
C ALA A 609 -4.55 22.07 -13.21
N LEU A 610 -4.98 20.94 -12.62
CA LEU A 610 -5.48 20.90 -11.25
C LEU A 610 -4.38 21.25 -10.23
N GLY A 611 -3.14 20.79 -10.43
CA GLY A 611 -2.00 21.12 -9.59
C GLY A 611 -1.69 22.62 -9.57
N SER A 612 -1.74 23.28 -10.72
CA SER A 612 -1.58 24.74 -10.81
C SER A 612 -2.64 25.49 -10.00
N VAL A 613 -3.88 24.97 -9.98
CA VAL A 613 -4.97 25.55 -9.20
C VAL A 613 -4.80 25.33 -7.69
N GLN A 614 -4.20 24.21 -7.26
CA GLN A 614 -3.89 24.03 -5.84
C GLN A 614 -2.74 24.92 -5.37
N LEU A 615 -1.69 25.09 -6.17
CA LEU A 615 -0.53 25.94 -5.84
C LEU A 615 -0.86 27.45 -5.89
N PHE A 616 -1.62 27.88 -6.90
CA PHE A 616 -1.84 29.30 -7.18
C PHE A 616 -3.30 29.74 -6.99
N ARG A 617 -4.10 29.01 -6.20
CA ARG A 617 -5.56 29.23 -6.02
C ARG A 617 -5.97 30.69 -5.83
N ARG A 618 -5.21 31.45 -5.03
CA ARG A 618 -5.48 32.87 -4.72
C ARG A 618 -5.19 33.83 -5.89
N ARG A 619 -4.36 33.43 -6.86
CA ARG A 619 -3.99 34.22 -8.04
C ARG A 619 -4.87 33.93 -9.26
N ILE A 620 -5.50 32.74 -9.32
CA ILE A 620 -6.33 32.34 -10.48
C ILE A 620 -7.77 32.82 -10.26
N PRO A 621 -8.34 33.65 -11.17
CA PRO A 621 -9.72 34.10 -11.10
C PRO A 621 -10.71 32.93 -11.09
N VAL A 622 -11.84 33.07 -10.39
CA VAL A 622 -12.88 32.04 -10.23
C VAL A 622 -13.29 31.41 -11.56
N LEU A 623 -13.59 32.23 -12.56
CA LEU A 623 -14.01 31.82 -13.90
C LEU A 623 -12.96 30.98 -14.64
N TRP A 624 -11.66 31.20 -14.37
CA TRP A 624 -10.59 30.33 -14.88
C TRP A 624 -10.47 29.04 -14.09
N ARG A 625 -10.68 29.04 -12.76
CA ARG A 625 -10.73 27.80 -11.97
C ARG A 625 -11.86 26.89 -12.46
N GLU A 626 -13.06 27.42 -12.63
CA GLU A 626 -14.22 26.68 -13.17
C GLU A 626 -13.91 26.05 -14.54
N ARG A 627 -13.36 26.84 -15.49
CA ARG A 627 -12.95 26.33 -16.81
C ARG A 627 -11.90 25.21 -16.70
N LEU A 628 -10.90 25.36 -15.84
CA LEU A 628 -9.87 24.33 -15.62
C LEU A 628 -10.46 23.07 -15.00
N TYR A 629 -11.39 23.19 -14.04
CA TYR A 629 -12.06 22.05 -13.43
C TYR A 629 -12.93 21.28 -14.42
N PHE A 630 -13.70 22.00 -15.25
CA PHE A 630 -14.51 21.40 -16.31
C PHE A 630 -13.66 20.70 -17.37
N LEU A 631 -12.62 21.38 -17.88
CA LEU A 631 -11.73 20.80 -18.88
C LEU A 631 -11.00 19.57 -18.33
N SER A 632 -10.49 19.66 -17.10
CA SER A 632 -9.81 18.53 -16.43
C SER A 632 -10.75 17.35 -16.23
N SER A 633 -12.02 17.56 -15.82
CA SER A 633 -12.95 16.45 -15.64
C SER A 633 -13.30 15.74 -16.95
N VAL A 634 -13.53 16.49 -18.04
CA VAL A 634 -13.75 15.90 -19.37
C VAL A 634 -12.52 15.13 -19.86
N LEU A 635 -11.32 15.71 -19.74
CA LEU A 635 -10.07 15.08 -20.15
C LEU A 635 -9.77 13.80 -19.36
N ILE A 636 -9.99 13.80 -18.03
CA ILE A 636 -9.83 12.61 -17.19
C ILE A 636 -10.80 11.50 -17.60
N LEU A 637 -12.07 11.83 -17.90
CA LEU A 637 -13.05 10.84 -18.36
C LEU A 637 -12.65 10.21 -19.71
N LEU A 638 -12.18 11.01 -20.66
CA LEU A 638 -11.62 10.53 -21.93
C LEU A 638 -10.35 9.69 -21.71
N GLY A 639 -9.49 10.08 -20.75
CA GLY A 639 -8.29 9.36 -20.35
C GLY A 639 -8.57 7.97 -19.79
N VAL A 640 -9.51 7.86 -18.85
CA VAL A 640 -9.91 6.57 -18.27
C VAL A 640 -10.66 5.72 -19.28
N PHE A 641 -11.47 6.31 -20.17
CA PHE A 641 -12.04 5.58 -21.31
C PHE A 641 -10.94 5.02 -22.22
N ALA A 642 -9.95 5.84 -22.58
CA ALA A 642 -8.80 5.40 -23.37
C ALA A 642 -8.01 4.30 -22.65
N MET A 643 -7.84 4.38 -21.33
CA MET A 643 -7.22 3.30 -20.55
C MET A 643 -8.02 2.00 -20.60
N ARG A 644 -9.35 2.04 -20.41
CA ARG A 644 -10.19 0.83 -20.53
C ARG A 644 -10.14 0.23 -21.94
N TRP A 645 -10.15 1.08 -22.97
CA TRP A 645 -9.92 0.68 -24.36
C TRP A 645 -8.54 0.02 -24.54
N ASN A 646 -7.48 0.65 -24.03
CA ASN A 646 -6.11 0.12 -24.08
C ASN A 646 -6.02 -1.23 -23.38
N VAL A 647 -6.61 -1.42 -22.21
CA VAL A 647 -6.64 -2.73 -21.52
C VAL A 647 -7.36 -3.77 -22.36
N VAL A 648 -8.62 -3.53 -22.76
CA VAL A 648 -9.44 -4.55 -23.44
C VAL A 648 -8.94 -4.82 -24.86
N ILE A 649 -8.91 -3.79 -25.73
CA ILE A 649 -8.52 -3.94 -27.13
C ILE A 649 -7.03 -4.23 -27.26
N GLY A 650 -6.17 -3.59 -26.46
CA GLY A 650 -4.73 -3.89 -26.45
C GLY A 650 -4.44 -5.35 -26.10
N GLY A 651 -5.20 -5.94 -25.18
CA GLY A 651 -5.11 -7.37 -24.88
C GLY A 651 -5.65 -8.27 -25.99
N GLN A 652 -6.76 -7.89 -26.65
CA GLN A 652 -7.32 -8.63 -27.79
C GLN A 652 -6.44 -8.57 -29.05
N LEU A 653 -5.58 -7.55 -29.18
CA LEU A 653 -4.61 -7.43 -30.26
C LEU A 653 -3.49 -8.49 -30.21
N PHE A 654 -3.35 -9.25 -29.13
CA PHE A 654 -2.40 -10.38 -29.05
C PHE A 654 -2.94 -11.63 -29.75
N SER A 655 -2.11 -12.26 -30.59
CA SER A 655 -2.36 -13.64 -30.99
C SER A 655 -2.20 -14.57 -29.79
N LYS A 656 -3.15 -15.51 -29.60
CA LYS A 656 -3.06 -16.57 -28.57
C LYS A 656 -1.84 -17.48 -28.74
N SER A 657 -1.24 -17.53 -29.94
CA SER A 657 0.00 -18.26 -30.22
C SER A 657 1.27 -17.39 -30.11
N LEU A 658 1.14 -16.12 -29.69
CA LEU A 658 2.20 -15.11 -29.60
C LEU A 658 2.98 -14.82 -30.90
N ARG A 659 2.57 -15.40 -32.04
CA ARG A 659 3.17 -15.22 -33.39
C ARG A 659 3.00 -13.82 -34.00
N GLY A 660 2.53 -12.83 -33.24
CA GLY A 660 2.27 -11.46 -33.72
C GLY A 660 0.93 -10.90 -33.23
N PHE A 661 0.46 -9.84 -33.91
CA PHE A 661 -0.75 -9.11 -33.55
C PHE A 661 -1.94 -9.40 -34.47
N THR A 662 -3.12 -9.55 -33.89
CA THR A 662 -4.40 -9.61 -34.60
C THR A 662 -4.86 -8.20 -35.04
N SER A 663 -5.99 -8.11 -35.74
CA SER A 663 -6.68 -6.85 -36.01
C SER A 663 -8.07 -6.86 -35.37
N TYR A 664 -8.34 -5.91 -34.48
CA TYR A 664 -9.70 -5.59 -34.07
C TYR A 664 -10.37 -4.75 -35.15
N LYS A 665 -11.61 -5.11 -35.52
CA LYS A 665 -12.47 -4.33 -36.42
C LYS A 665 -13.79 -4.12 -35.70
N MET A 666 -14.22 -2.87 -35.58
CA MET A 666 -15.49 -2.51 -34.96
C MET A 666 -16.56 -2.39 -36.03
N GLU A 667 -17.64 -3.16 -35.90
CA GLU A 667 -18.77 -3.09 -36.82
C GLU A 667 -19.66 -1.87 -36.48
N ALA A 668 -20.30 -1.27 -37.48
CA ALA A 668 -21.17 -0.12 -37.24
C ALA A 668 -22.49 -0.54 -36.55
N ALA A 669 -23.13 -1.58 -37.08
CA ALA A 669 -24.38 -2.16 -36.59
C ALA A 669 -24.20 -3.65 -36.29
N GLY A 670 -24.86 -4.13 -35.25
CA GLY A 670 -24.70 -5.49 -34.69
C GLY A 670 -24.88 -5.45 -33.17
N HIS A 671 -24.97 -6.62 -32.52
CA HIS A 671 -25.11 -6.70 -31.05
C HIS A 671 -23.88 -6.12 -30.30
N GLU A 672 -22.70 -6.23 -30.90
CA GLU A 672 -21.44 -5.63 -30.42
C GLU A 672 -21.04 -4.38 -31.22
N GLY A 673 -21.93 -3.87 -32.08
CA GLY A 673 -21.67 -2.76 -32.99
C GLY A 673 -21.61 -1.40 -32.29
N TRP A 674 -20.98 -0.43 -32.96
CA TRP A 674 -20.76 0.93 -32.43
C TRP A 674 -22.05 1.62 -31.97
N PHE A 675 -23.17 1.47 -32.69
CA PHE A 675 -24.45 2.04 -32.28
C PHE A 675 -24.98 1.46 -30.96
N MET A 676 -24.81 0.16 -30.72
CA MET A 676 -25.22 -0.48 -29.45
C MET A 676 -24.32 0.01 -28.30
N ALA A 677 -23.01 0.07 -28.52
CA ALA A 677 -22.07 0.60 -27.53
C ALA A 677 -22.40 2.07 -27.16
N LEU A 678 -22.72 2.91 -28.15
CA LEU A 678 -23.15 4.29 -27.92
C LEU A 678 -24.47 4.36 -27.13
N PHE A 679 -25.47 3.56 -27.50
CA PHE A 679 -26.74 3.50 -26.77
C PHE A 679 -26.55 3.13 -25.30
N LEU A 680 -25.79 2.06 -25.02
CA LEU A 680 -25.48 1.62 -23.66
C LEU A 680 -24.64 2.64 -22.86
N MET A 681 -23.80 3.43 -23.53
CA MET A 681 -23.03 4.51 -22.90
C MET A 681 -23.89 5.74 -22.56
N VAL A 682 -24.94 6.04 -23.34
CA VAL A 682 -25.85 7.17 -23.11
C VAL A 682 -26.97 6.83 -22.12
N LEU A 683 -27.42 5.57 -22.08
CA LEU A 683 -28.54 5.12 -21.23
C LEU A 683 -28.43 5.51 -19.73
N PRO A 684 -27.26 5.41 -19.05
CA PRO A 684 -27.10 5.87 -17.67
C PRO A 684 -27.47 7.35 -17.48
N PHE A 685 -27.16 8.21 -18.44
CA PHE A 685 -27.46 9.64 -18.36
C PHE A 685 -28.95 9.93 -18.55
N ILE A 686 -29.66 9.11 -19.34
CA ILE A 686 -31.12 9.17 -19.48
C ILE A 686 -31.78 8.77 -18.14
N ILE A 687 -31.37 7.64 -17.56
CA ILE A 687 -31.85 7.18 -16.25
C ILE A 687 -31.55 8.23 -15.18
N LEU A 688 -30.32 8.75 -15.14
CA LEU A 688 -29.93 9.80 -14.19
C LEU A 688 -30.77 11.06 -14.36
N THR A 689 -31.11 11.48 -15.58
CA THR A 689 -31.99 12.63 -15.82
C THR A 689 -33.38 12.42 -15.22
N VAL A 690 -33.93 11.20 -15.30
CA VAL A 690 -35.16 10.82 -14.61
C VAL A 690 -34.96 10.85 -13.10
N LEU A 691 -33.93 10.17 -12.56
CA LEU A 691 -33.66 10.14 -11.12
C LEU A 691 -33.49 11.55 -10.51
N LEU A 692 -32.76 12.44 -11.17
CA LEU A 692 -32.56 13.84 -10.73
C LEU A 692 -33.85 14.68 -10.77
N LYS A 693 -34.82 14.32 -11.63
CA LYS A 693 -36.11 15.00 -11.76
C LYS A 693 -37.07 14.64 -10.62
N TYR A 694 -37.01 13.39 -10.12
CA TYR A 694 -37.87 12.90 -9.03
C TYR A 694 -37.20 12.99 -7.65
N PHE A 695 -35.90 12.74 -7.54
CA PHE A 695 -35.20 12.56 -6.26
C PHE A 695 -34.15 13.63 -5.93
N LEU A 696 -33.96 14.66 -6.78
CA LEU A 696 -33.07 15.79 -6.48
C LEU A 696 -33.74 17.16 -6.72
N PRO A 697 -34.76 17.53 -5.92
CA PRO A 697 -35.48 18.79 -6.07
C PRO A 697 -34.58 20.01 -5.84
N ILE A 698 -34.91 21.11 -6.54
CA ILE A 698 -34.05 22.29 -6.72
C ILE A 698 -33.64 22.96 -5.39
N LYS A 699 -34.47 22.86 -4.34
CA LYS A 699 -34.24 23.49 -3.03
C LYS A 699 -33.05 22.92 -2.23
N HIS A 700 -32.60 21.70 -2.49
CA HIS A 700 -31.52 21.06 -1.68
C HIS A 700 -30.10 21.24 -2.22
N VAL A 701 -29.90 21.92 -3.36
CA VAL A 701 -28.56 22.15 -3.94
C VAL A 701 -27.87 23.38 -3.32
N LEU A 702 -28.65 24.27 -2.71
CA LEU A 702 -28.17 25.42 -1.94
C LEU A 702 -28.40 25.16 -0.44
N PRO A 703 -27.43 25.48 0.45
CA PRO A 703 -27.74 25.59 1.86
C PRO A 703 -28.74 26.74 2.02
N HIS A 704 -29.96 26.43 2.45
CA HIS A 704 -30.89 27.46 2.86
C HIS A 704 -30.27 28.25 4.02
N GLU A 705 -30.14 29.57 3.86
CA GLU A 705 -30.37 30.44 5.01
C GLU A 705 -31.82 30.19 5.43
N GLU A 706 -32.00 29.50 6.55
CA GLU A 706 -33.32 29.40 7.19
C GLU A 706 -33.77 30.82 7.52
N ALA A 707 -34.95 31.21 7.04
CA ALA A 707 -35.53 32.49 7.40
C ALA A 707 -35.61 32.61 8.93
N PRO A 708 -35.35 33.79 9.51
CA PRO A 708 -35.35 33.95 10.96
C PRO A 708 -36.72 33.52 11.52
N PRO A 709 -36.74 32.81 12.66
CA PRO A 709 -37.99 32.33 13.23
C PRO A 709 -38.91 33.51 13.53
N ALA A 710 -40.21 33.35 13.20
CA ALA A 710 -41.22 34.34 13.55
C ALA A 710 -41.19 34.60 15.07
N PRO A 711 -41.36 35.87 15.51
CA PRO A 711 -41.33 36.20 16.92
C PRO A 711 -42.43 35.42 17.66
N PRO A 712 -42.17 34.97 18.90
CA PRO A 712 -43.15 34.21 19.67
C PRO A 712 -44.42 35.05 19.88
N ALA A 713 -45.58 34.42 19.69
CA ALA A 713 -46.86 35.05 19.96
C ALA A 713 -46.93 35.52 21.42
N ALA A 714 -47.39 36.75 21.65
CA ALA A 714 -47.55 37.28 22.99
C ALA A 714 -48.53 36.42 23.80
N PRO A 715 -48.26 36.17 25.10
CA PRO A 715 -49.19 35.42 25.94
C PRO A 715 -50.53 36.14 26.04
N ALA A 716 -51.62 35.39 25.87
CA ALA A 716 -52.96 35.90 26.09
C ALA A 716 -53.09 36.46 27.52
N GLY A 717 -53.68 37.65 27.64
CA GLY A 717 -53.65 38.41 28.87
C GLY A 717 -54.39 37.75 30.03
N ALA A 718 -53.79 37.83 31.23
CA ALA A 718 -54.53 37.75 32.47
C ALA A 718 -54.94 39.17 32.87
N ALA A 719 -56.25 39.45 32.85
CA ALA A 719 -56.85 40.61 33.48
C ALA A 719 -58.28 40.24 33.91
N SER A 720 -58.50 40.31 35.23
CA SER A 720 -59.78 40.43 35.97
C SER A 720 -61.07 40.03 35.25
#